data_AF-A0A538IN71-F1
#
_entry.id   AF-A0A538IN71-F1
#
_cell.length_a   1.000
_cell.length_b   1.000
_cell.length_c   1.000
_cell.angle_alpha   90.00
_cell.angle_beta   90.00
_cell.angle_gamma   90.00
#
_symmetry.space_group_name_H-M   'P 1'
#
loop_
_entity.id
_entity.type
_entity.pdbx_description
1 polymer ?
#
loop_
_entity_poly.entity_id
_entity_poly.type
_entity_poly.pdbx_seq_one_letter_code
_entity_poly.pdbx_strand_id
1 'polypeptide(L)'
;MGETDRAPWGSLMRNHRRSNRVSRRSLAALLVAALGLAIVQVPAFAIVSEGSLDPSFAGTGQTSTPVGTNTTDRAFAVAIQKDGKIVVAGLAHIGTINEIAIVRYLNDGTLDGSFGGGDGKVTTPIGAGAQANAIALQADGKIVVAGYGRPHATPHFAVARYNSNGTLDPTFNGSGTVLTSFHPASDSATGVAVQTDGKIVLVGNSTDGTPHMALARFNANGTPDSSFGTGGKTEPNVESGAALGNAVAVQPNGKIVIAGGSANGLLAVRLNANGAPDTTFSGDGAAAVQPQTAGAANAVALQSNGSITIAGYSTNGTKSNFAVARFTSTGTPDAGFAGPGWAITVIGTGNDVAHGVNIQPDGKIIVSGTTNDGTHDSFAIVRYLAGGALDNNFSGDGKAAVQPQTAGAANAVALQSNGSITIAGYSTNGTKSNFAVARFTSTGTPDAGFAGPGWAITVIGTGNDVAHGVNIQPDGKIIVSGTTNDGTHDSFAIVRYLAGGALDNNFSGDGKATTAITSNVDNVGTGQAMAANGKPVVVGYVRNASDDFGIARFIGDAVAPTAGVVSGLTRYTTNLGFSFSWSAADDNTGIGRFDLIRSFANYNSSTFSSYRTIFSGPPGATSSFSLKPGFTYCFQVRGVDRAGNVGPFGLASCTELPVDDRVLTVHGSWTSATNSRDYRGTLRQSSTAGASLTLPVAYRHLALVVTVCPTCGSVGVYVGSTLITTVNLFSSATHYKRLIEVDASGSVKSGTLTLKQASAGKSVIIDAVGVSLV
;
A
#
# COMPACT_ATOMS: atom_id res chain seq x y z
N MET A 1 -87.18 38.74 18.95
CA MET A 1 -86.07 38.74 19.92
C MET A 1 -85.06 37.71 19.44
N GLY A 2 -83.89 38.05 18.91
CA GLY A 2 -83.33 39.30 18.38
C GLY A 2 -82.12 38.87 17.52
N GLU A 3 -82.07 39.25 16.23
CA GLU A 3 -81.25 40.37 15.72
C GLU A 3 -79.73 40.20 15.97
N THR A 4 -78.83 40.30 14.98
CA THR A 4 -78.90 41.03 13.68
C THR A 4 -78.31 40.26 12.47
N ASP A 5 -78.63 40.74 11.27
CA ASP A 5 -78.48 40.04 9.98
C ASP A 5 -77.11 40.10 9.27
N ARG A 6 -76.89 39.09 8.42
CA ARG A 6 -76.16 39.21 7.15
C ARG A 6 -77.02 38.63 6.01
N ALA A 7 -77.38 39.42 4.99
CA ALA A 7 -77.85 38.89 3.71
C ALA A 7 -77.64 39.88 2.53
N PRO A 8 -77.47 39.41 1.27
CA PRO A 8 -76.70 40.16 0.26
C PRO A 8 -77.31 40.19 -1.19
N TRP A 9 -76.55 40.79 -2.12
CA TRP A 9 -76.59 40.67 -3.60
C TRP A 9 -77.64 41.43 -4.45
N GLY A 10 -77.12 42.01 -5.54
CA GLY A 10 -77.81 42.58 -6.71
C GLY A 10 -76.78 43.36 -7.55
N SER A 11 -76.07 42.76 -8.51
CA SER A 11 -76.45 42.44 -9.91
C SER A 11 -76.77 43.68 -10.76
N LEU A 12 -76.08 43.84 -11.92
CA LEU A 12 -76.64 44.12 -13.26
C LEU A 12 -75.56 44.59 -14.28
N MET A 13 -75.50 43.90 -15.44
CA MET A 13 -75.32 44.41 -16.84
C MET A 13 -74.16 45.41 -17.20
N ARG A 14 -73.58 45.47 -18.41
CA ARG A 14 -74.00 45.04 -19.77
C ARG A 14 -72.80 45.02 -20.77
N ASN A 15 -72.90 44.17 -21.80
CA ASN A 15 -72.30 44.23 -23.17
C ASN A 15 -71.28 45.34 -23.53
N HIS A 16 -70.16 45.03 -24.19
CA HIS A 16 -70.14 44.92 -25.67
C HIS A 16 -68.87 44.30 -26.33
N ARG A 17 -69.11 43.59 -27.45
CA ARG A 17 -68.26 43.45 -28.68
C ARG A 17 -66.78 43.00 -28.55
N ARG A 18 -66.53 41.74 -28.96
CA ARG A 18 -65.95 41.40 -30.28
C ARG A 18 -66.14 39.92 -30.58
N SER A 19 -66.53 39.59 -31.82
CA SER A 19 -66.63 38.22 -32.33
C SER A 19 -65.31 37.76 -32.96
N ASN A 20 -65.00 36.47 -32.87
CA ASN A 20 -64.21 35.77 -33.88
C ASN A 20 -64.49 34.25 -33.87
N ARG A 21 -64.35 33.61 -35.03
CA ARG A 21 -64.79 32.22 -35.31
C ARG A 21 -63.60 31.26 -35.55
N VAL A 22 -63.65 30.11 -34.88
CA VAL A 22 -63.55 28.73 -35.45
C VAL A 22 -62.22 28.18 -36.04
N SER A 23 -61.91 26.92 -35.62
CA SER A 23 -60.98 25.91 -36.18
C SER A 23 -59.47 26.10 -35.87
N ARG A 24 -58.61 25.07 -35.69
CA ARG A 24 -58.63 23.60 -35.91
C ARG A 24 -57.95 22.91 -34.69
N ARG A 25 -57.90 21.59 -34.43
CA ARG A 25 -58.35 20.33 -35.11
C ARG A 25 -58.57 19.22 -34.04
N SER A 26 -59.00 18.02 -34.42
CA SER A 26 -59.26 16.86 -33.54
C SER A 26 -58.12 15.82 -33.53
N LEU A 27 -58.09 14.92 -32.52
CA LEU A 27 -57.74 13.50 -32.70
C LEU A 27 -58.20 12.66 -31.49
N ALA A 28 -58.86 11.54 -31.77
CA ALA A 28 -59.30 10.55 -30.79
C ALA A 28 -58.96 9.15 -31.32
N ALA A 29 -58.52 8.23 -30.45
CA ALA A 29 -58.73 6.78 -30.50
C ALA A 29 -57.78 6.06 -29.53
N LEU A 30 -58.29 5.06 -28.81
CA LEU A 30 -57.48 4.07 -28.10
C LEU A 30 -56.80 3.14 -29.11
N LEU A 31 -55.51 2.84 -28.91
CA LEU A 31 -54.90 1.50 -29.05
C LEU A 31 -53.39 1.59 -28.84
N VAL A 32 -52.89 1.11 -27.70
CA VAL A 32 -51.48 0.73 -27.54
C VAL A 32 -51.45 -0.69 -27.00
N ALA A 33 -50.92 -1.61 -27.81
CA ALA A 33 -50.78 -3.00 -27.46
C ALA A 33 -49.73 -3.19 -26.34
N ALA A 34 -49.90 -4.24 -25.54
CA ALA A 34 -48.94 -4.61 -24.53
C ALA A 34 -47.60 -5.03 -25.17
N LEU A 35 -46.58 -4.20 -25.02
CA LEU A 35 -45.18 -4.56 -25.18
C LEU A 35 -44.54 -4.41 -23.80
N GLY A 36 -44.28 -5.55 -23.15
CA GLY A 36 -43.65 -5.58 -21.84
C GLY A 36 -42.21 -5.10 -21.93
N LEU A 37 -41.98 -3.81 -21.71
CA LEU A 37 -40.65 -3.32 -21.38
C LEU A 37 -40.29 -3.88 -20.01
N ALA A 38 -39.45 -4.92 -20.01
CA ALA A 38 -38.68 -5.26 -18.82
C ALA A 38 -37.78 -4.06 -18.52
N ILE A 39 -38.24 -3.18 -17.62
CA ILE A 39 -37.36 -2.23 -16.96
C ILE A 39 -36.40 -3.08 -16.15
N VAL A 40 -35.23 -3.36 -16.72
CA VAL A 40 -34.09 -3.79 -15.94
C VAL A 40 -33.85 -2.66 -14.95
N GLN A 41 -34.25 -2.88 -13.69
CA GLN A 41 -33.70 -2.12 -12.58
C GLN A 41 -32.21 -2.45 -12.56
N VAL A 42 -31.44 -1.67 -13.31
CA VAL A 42 -30.02 -1.52 -13.01
C VAL A 42 -30.03 -1.01 -11.57
N PRO A 43 -29.49 -1.77 -10.59
CA PRO A 43 -29.41 -1.25 -9.24
C PRO A 43 -28.69 0.09 -9.33
N ALA A 44 -29.20 1.12 -8.67
CA ALA A 44 -28.48 2.36 -8.54
C ALA A 44 -27.14 2.00 -7.89
N PHE A 45 -26.06 2.00 -8.66
CA PHE A 45 -24.73 1.82 -8.11
C PHE A 45 -24.56 2.95 -7.10
N ALA A 46 -24.55 2.59 -5.82
CA ALA A 46 -24.17 3.52 -4.79
C ALA A 46 -22.83 4.12 -5.22
N ILE A 47 -22.73 5.45 -5.26
CA ILE A 47 -21.46 6.11 -5.58
C ILE A 47 -20.55 5.80 -4.40
N VAL A 48 -19.69 4.79 -4.58
CA VAL A 48 -18.75 4.33 -3.59
C VAL A 48 -17.66 5.40 -3.48
N SER A 49 -17.87 6.36 -2.58
CA SER A 49 -16.88 7.40 -2.30
C SER A 49 -15.77 6.82 -1.43
N GLU A 50 -14.60 7.42 -1.52
CA GLU A 50 -13.53 7.13 -0.57
C GLU A 50 -13.98 7.52 0.85
N GLY A 51 -13.46 6.87 1.88
CA GLY A 51 -13.86 7.06 3.27
C GLY A 51 -15.23 6.49 3.64
N SER A 52 -16.10 6.20 2.66
CA SER A 52 -17.30 5.43 2.96
C SER A 52 -16.94 4.03 3.48
N LEU A 53 -17.81 3.52 4.36
CA LEU A 53 -17.87 2.12 4.72
C LEU A 53 -17.96 1.27 3.44
N ASP A 54 -17.10 0.27 3.29
CA ASP A 54 -17.00 -0.53 2.08
C ASP A 54 -18.21 -1.46 1.91
N PRO A 55 -19.17 -1.19 1.00
CA PRO A 55 -20.39 -1.98 0.89
C PRO A 55 -20.12 -3.43 0.42
N SER A 56 -18.92 -3.71 -0.11
CA SER A 56 -18.48 -5.08 -0.42
C SER A 56 -17.98 -5.85 0.81
N PHE A 57 -18.00 -5.25 2.01
CA PHE A 57 -17.61 -5.87 3.28
C PHE A 57 -18.82 -5.99 4.21
N ALA A 58 -19.25 -7.20 4.56
CA ALA A 58 -20.44 -7.51 5.35
C ALA A 58 -21.76 -6.88 4.83
N GLY A 59 -21.78 -6.39 3.58
CA GLY A 59 -22.91 -5.64 2.98
C GLY A 59 -23.06 -4.19 3.46
N THR A 60 -22.38 -3.80 4.54
CA THR A 60 -22.55 -2.51 5.24
C THR A 60 -21.22 -1.79 5.52
N GLY A 61 -20.09 -2.40 5.20
CA GLY A 61 -18.73 -2.00 5.56
C GLY A 61 -18.27 -2.36 6.97
N GLN A 62 -19.13 -2.94 7.81
CA GLN A 62 -18.81 -3.23 9.20
C GLN A 62 -19.61 -4.41 9.76
N THR A 63 -19.08 -5.06 10.80
CA THR A 63 -19.81 -6.10 11.53
C THR A 63 -19.32 -6.23 12.97
N SER A 64 -20.23 -6.63 13.86
CA SER A 64 -19.93 -7.09 15.22
C SER A 64 -20.13 -8.60 15.27
N THR A 65 -19.12 -9.32 15.75
CA THR A 65 -19.19 -10.77 15.94
C THR A 65 -19.21 -11.08 17.43
N PRO A 66 -20.35 -11.48 18.02
CA PRO A 66 -20.35 -12.16 19.31
C PRO A 66 -19.63 -13.50 19.14
N VAL A 67 -18.66 -13.78 20.01
CA VAL A 67 -17.89 -15.02 20.05
C VAL A 67 -18.25 -15.83 21.30
N GLY A 68 -18.53 -15.14 22.41
CA GLY A 68 -18.61 -15.68 23.75
C GLY A 68 -20.00 -16.09 24.24
N THR A 69 -19.98 -16.53 25.49
CA THR A 69 -21.07 -16.76 26.43
C THR A 69 -22.07 -15.61 26.50
N ASN A 70 -21.71 -14.58 27.27
CA ASN A 70 -22.64 -13.53 27.75
C ASN A 70 -22.01 -12.24 28.36
N THR A 71 -20.67 -12.02 28.37
CA THR A 71 -20.13 -10.88 29.17
C THR A 71 -18.92 -10.10 28.64
N THR A 72 -17.91 -10.72 28.00
CA THR A 72 -16.75 -9.95 27.48
C THR A 72 -16.03 -10.66 26.32
N ASP A 73 -16.16 -10.16 25.08
CA ASP A 73 -15.26 -10.48 23.97
C ASP A 73 -14.50 -9.23 23.51
N ARG A 74 -13.17 -9.32 23.40
CA ARG A 74 -12.34 -8.17 23.01
C ARG A 74 -11.26 -8.56 22.00
N ALA A 75 -11.26 -7.88 20.85
CA ALA A 75 -10.17 -7.95 19.89
C ALA A 75 -9.01 -7.02 20.30
N PHE A 76 -7.79 -7.52 20.17
CA PHE A 76 -6.56 -6.75 20.44
C PHE A 76 -5.62 -6.70 19.25
N ALA A 77 -5.69 -7.67 18.33
CA ALA A 77 -4.77 -7.75 17.20
C ALA A 77 -5.47 -8.21 15.91
N VAL A 78 -4.95 -7.75 14.77
CA VAL A 78 -5.44 -8.08 13.43
C VAL A 78 -4.27 -8.37 12.48
N ALA A 79 -4.45 -9.37 11.61
CA ALA A 79 -3.56 -9.63 10.49
C ALA A 79 -4.36 -9.92 9.22
N ILE A 80 -3.83 -9.49 8.07
CA ILE A 80 -4.43 -9.76 6.75
C ILE A 80 -3.59 -10.82 6.04
N GLN A 81 -4.23 -11.92 5.68
CA GLN A 81 -3.61 -13.03 4.94
C GLN A 81 -3.33 -12.61 3.48
N LYS A 82 -2.39 -13.30 2.82
CA LYS A 82 -1.97 -12.99 1.43
C LYS A 82 -3.11 -13.09 0.40
N ASP A 83 -4.17 -13.84 0.71
CA ASP A 83 -5.38 -14.00 -0.08
C ASP A 83 -6.49 -12.99 0.28
N GLY A 84 -6.20 -12.02 1.15
CA GLY A 84 -7.12 -10.96 1.58
C GLY A 84 -8.06 -11.34 2.72
N LYS A 85 -8.00 -12.57 3.26
CA LYS A 85 -8.76 -12.91 4.48
C LYS A 85 -8.24 -12.14 5.69
N ILE A 86 -9.13 -11.73 6.58
CA ILE A 86 -8.79 -10.94 7.76
C ILE A 86 -8.93 -11.83 8.99
N VAL A 87 -7.87 -11.95 9.78
CA VAL A 87 -7.86 -12.72 11.02
C VAL A 87 -7.74 -11.75 12.19
N VAL A 88 -8.69 -11.82 13.11
CA VAL A 88 -8.77 -10.98 14.31
C VAL A 88 -8.61 -11.87 15.53
N ALA A 89 -7.76 -11.47 16.49
CA ALA A 89 -7.44 -12.25 17.68
C ALA A 89 -7.63 -11.44 18.96
N GLY A 90 -8.00 -12.15 20.04
CA GLY A 90 -8.22 -11.56 21.35
C GLY A 90 -8.67 -12.55 22.41
N LEU A 91 -9.67 -12.17 23.21
CA LEU A 91 -10.34 -13.04 24.19
C LEU A 91 -11.85 -13.10 23.97
N ALA A 92 -12.49 -14.20 24.35
CA ALA A 92 -13.94 -14.32 24.48
C ALA A 92 -14.31 -14.93 25.83
N HIS A 93 -15.44 -14.53 26.44
CA HIS A 93 -15.85 -15.07 27.75
C HIS A 93 -16.81 -16.25 27.57
N ILE A 94 -16.33 -17.47 27.79
CA ILE A 94 -17.09 -18.73 27.62
C ILE A 94 -17.43 -19.30 29.00
N GLY A 95 -18.72 -19.37 29.32
CA GLY A 95 -19.19 -19.86 30.62
C GLY A 95 -18.77 -18.97 31.79
N THR A 96 -17.64 -19.31 32.43
CA THR A 96 -17.06 -18.57 33.57
C THR A 96 -15.59 -18.18 33.36
N ILE A 97 -15.03 -18.45 32.18
CA ILE A 97 -13.60 -18.27 31.87
C ILE A 97 -13.42 -17.47 30.59
N ASN A 98 -12.28 -16.78 30.49
CA ASN A 98 -11.84 -16.22 29.21
C ASN A 98 -11.15 -17.32 28.39
N GLU A 99 -11.40 -17.39 27.09
CA GLU A 99 -10.69 -18.23 26.14
C GLU A 99 -9.94 -17.36 25.13
N ILE A 100 -8.89 -17.90 24.50
CA ILE A 100 -8.35 -17.26 23.29
C ILE A 100 -9.44 -17.29 22.23
N ALA A 101 -9.73 -16.14 21.62
CA ALA A 101 -10.68 -16.01 20.54
C ALA A 101 -9.99 -15.63 19.24
N ILE A 102 -10.35 -16.31 18.15
CA ILE A 102 -9.97 -15.95 16.78
C ILE A 102 -11.21 -15.95 15.91
N VAL A 103 -11.40 -14.87 15.16
CA VAL A 103 -12.44 -14.76 14.13
C VAL A 103 -11.75 -14.55 12.79
N ARG A 104 -12.19 -15.28 11.75
CA ARG A 104 -11.75 -15.04 10.38
C ARG A 104 -12.90 -14.60 9.49
N TYR A 105 -12.66 -13.47 8.83
CA TYR A 105 -13.53 -12.91 7.80
C TYR A 105 -12.93 -13.17 6.42
N LEU A 106 -13.79 -13.44 5.45
CA LEU A 106 -13.44 -13.37 4.04
C LEU A 106 -13.13 -11.92 3.62
N ASN A 107 -12.56 -11.74 2.43
CA ASN A 107 -12.34 -10.41 1.86
C ASN A 107 -13.66 -9.67 1.53
N ASP A 108 -14.83 -10.31 1.66
CA ASP A 108 -16.15 -9.66 1.59
C ASP A 108 -16.78 -9.43 2.98
N GLY A 109 -16.01 -9.57 4.07
CA GLY A 109 -16.46 -9.32 5.44
C GLY A 109 -17.46 -10.32 6.01
N THR A 110 -17.89 -11.32 5.25
CA THR A 110 -18.63 -12.45 5.80
C THR A 110 -17.70 -13.33 6.63
N LEU A 111 -18.26 -14.02 7.63
CA LEU A 111 -17.52 -15.03 8.40
C LEU A 111 -17.11 -16.17 7.48
N ASP A 112 -15.84 -16.58 7.55
CA ASP A 112 -15.32 -17.62 6.68
C ASP A 112 -15.82 -19.01 7.13
N GLY A 113 -16.87 -19.52 6.48
CA GLY A 113 -17.40 -20.85 6.73
C GLY A 113 -16.45 -22.02 6.42
N SER A 114 -15.25 -21.78 5.87
CA SER A 114 -14.17 -22.77 5.81
C SER A 114 -13.26 -22.77 7.05
N PHE A 115 -13.53 -21.89 8.02
CA PHE A 115 -12.75 -21.70 9.23
C PHE A 115 -13.53 -22.16 10.48
N GLY A 116 -12.80 -22.69 11.46
CA GLY A 116 -13.31 -22.96 12.82
C GLY A 116 -14.26 -24.13 12.99
N GLY A 117 -14.69 -24.76 11.89
CA GLY A 117 -15.69 -25.83 11.88
C GLY A 117 -16.99 -25.47 11.15
N GLY A 118 -17.11 -24.24 10.65
CA GLY A 118 -18.21 -23.83 9.77
C GLY A 118 -18.75 -22.42 10.00
N ASP A 119 -18.36 -21.76 11.09
CA ASP A 119 -18.95 -20.49 11.56
C ASP A 119 -17.97 -19.30 11.52
N GLY A 120 -16.73 -19.50 11.10
CA GLY A 120 -15.70 -18.47 11.04
C GLY A 120 -15.04 -18.14 12.39
N LYS A 121 -15.34 -18.88 13.46
CA LYS A 121 -14.89 -18.58 14.83
C LYS A 121 -14.12 -19.75 15.43
N VAL A 122 -13.18 -19.42 16.31
CA VAL A 122 -12.45 -20.40 17.10
C VAL A 122 -12.29 -19.83 18.49
N THR A 123 -12.75 -20.55 19.50
CA THR A 123 -12.30 -20.34 20.88
C THR A 123 -11.35 -21.47 21.27
N THR A 124 -10.45 -21.20 22.22
CA THR A 124 -9.51 -22.21 22.72
C THR A 124 -9.28 -21.98 24.21
N PRO A 125 -9.79 -22.87 25.09
CA PRO A 125 -9.54 -22.79 26.52
C PRO A 125 -8.10 -23.17 26.80
N ILE A 126 -7.40 -22.30 27.54
CA ILE A 126 -6.05 -22.56 28.04
C ILE A 126 -6.07 -22.34 29.55
N GLY A 127 -6.55 -23.37 30.27
CA GLY A 127 -6.82 -23.31 31.70
C GLY A 127 -8.08 -22.52 32.06
N ALA A 128 -8.09 -21.89 33.22
CA ALA A 128 -9.18 -21.10 33.79
C ALA A 128 -9.27 -19.65 33.25
N GLY A 129 -8.54 -19.31 32.18
CA GLY A 129 -8.57 -17.96 31.59
C GLY A 129 -7.42 -17.72 30.63
N ALA A 130 -7.69 -17.29 29.41
CA ALA A 130 -6.71 -17.05 28.36
C ALA A 130 -7.05 -15.84 27.49
N GLN A 131 -6.05 -15.29 26.81
CA GLN A 131 -6.17 -14.11 25.94
C GLN A 131 -5.02 -14.09 24.94
N ALA A 132 -5.32 -13.76 23.67
CA ALA A 132 -4.31 -13.40 22.68
C ALA A 132 -4.06 -11.89 22.67
N ASN A 133 -2.81 -11.47 22.83
CA ASN A 133 -2.34 -10.09 22.72
C ASN A 133 -1.77 -9.77 21.34
N ALA A 134 -1.21 -10.77 20.65
CA ALA A 134 -0.54 -10.62 19.37
C ALA A 134 -0.83 -11.78 18.42
N ILE A 135 -0.73 -11.50 17.12
CA ILE A 135 -0.96 -12.45 16.02
C ILE A 135 0.18 -12.36 14.99
N ALA A 136 0.61 -13.50 14.47
CA ALA A 136 1.51 -13.59 13.33
C ALA A 136 1.04 -14.66 12.33
N LEU A 137 1.35 -14.45 11.06
CA LEU A 137 1.02 -15.37 9.97
C LEU A 137 2.28 -16.10 9.50
N GLN A 138 2.23 -17.43 9.44
CA GLN A 138 3.30 -18.23 8.85
C GLN A 138 3.22 -18.18 7.32
N ALA A 139 4.36 -18.43 6.65
CA ALA A 139 4.44 -18.37 5.19
C ALA A 139 3.53 -19.38 4.46
N ASP A 140 3.23 -20.51 5.12
CA ASP A 140 2.33 -21.60 4.70
C ASP A 140 0.83 -21.34 4.98
N GLY A 141 0.50 -20.19 5.55
CA GLY A 141 -0.87 -19.79 5.87
C GLY A 141 -1.39 -20.25 7.23
N LYS A 142 -0.57 -20.90 8.07
CA LYS A 142 -0.92 -21.13 9.49
C LYS A 142 -0.95 -19.80 10.27
N ILE A 143 -1.76 -19.78 11.32
CA ILE A 143 -1.97 -18.61 12.19
C ILE A 143 -1.37 -18.94 13.55
N VAL A 144 -0.54 -18.04 14.07
CA VAL A 144 0.06 -18.15 15.41
C VAL A 144 -0.45 -16.97 16.24
N VAL A 145 -0.96 -17.25 17.44
CA VAL A 145 -1.33 -16.21 18.41
C VAL A 145 -0.55 -16.40 19.71
N ALA A 146 -0.30 -15.29 20.38
CA ALA A 146 0.48 -15.23 21.60
C ALA A 146 -0.19 -14.35 22.66
N GLY A 147 -0.06 -14.75 23.92
CA GLY A 147 -0.56 -14.00 25.06
C GLY A 147 -0.33 -14.77 26.35
N TYR A 148 -1.40 -14.99 27.12
CA TYR A 148 -1.34 -15.79 28.33
C TYR A 148 -2.48 -16.81 28.43
N GLY A 149 -2.26 -17.84 29.24
CA GLY A 149 -3.26 -18.83 29.66
C GLY A 149 -3.04 -19.20 31.14
N ARG A 150 -4.11 -19.50 31.87
CA ARG A 150 -4.11 -19.68 33.33
C ARG A 150 -4.39 -21.13 33.70
N PRO A 151 -3.44 -22.08 33.64
CA PRO A 151 -3.70 -23.45 34.05
C PRO A 151 -4.16 -23.56 35.52
N HIS A 152 -3.75 -22.61 36.36
CA HIS A 152 -4.17 -22.46 37.75
C HIS A 152 -4.50 -20.98 38.04
N ALA A 153 -4.24 -20.48 39.26
CA ALA A 153 -4.53 -19.09 39.63
C ALA A 153 -3.69 -18.05 38.86
N THR A 154 -2.49 -18.43 38.40
CA THR A 154 -1.51 -17.55 37.75
C THR A 154 -1.52 -17.74 36.22
N PRO A 155 -1.38 -16.65 35.43
CA PRO A 155 -1.17 -16.73 33.99
C PRO A 155 0.25 -17.17 33.68
N HIS A 156 0.43 -17.95 32.61
CA HIS A 156 1.72 -18.26 32.01
C HIS A 156 1.70 -17.87 30.53
N PHE A 157 2.86 -17.77 29.86
CA PHE A 157 2.93 -17.56 28.41
C PHE A 157 2.11 -18.64 27.69
N ALA A 158 1.22 -18.21 26.79
CA ALA A 158 0.49 -19.10 25.91
C ALA A 158 0.82 -18.80 24.45
N VAL A 159 1.12 -19.86 23.70
CA VAL A 159 1.10 -19.85 22.24
C VAL A 159 0.09 -20.89 21.76
N ALA A 160 -0.72 -20.52 20.78
CA ALA A 160 -1.60 -21.44 20.07
C ALA A 160 -1.37 -21.30 18.56
N ARG A 161 -1.35 -22.43 17.85
CA ARG A 161 -1.25 -22.46 16.39
C ARG A 161 -2.47 -23.12 15.77
N TYR A 162 -2.97 -22.49 14.72
CA TYR A 162 -4.12 -22.94 13.96
C TYR A 162 -3.71 -23.17 12.52
N ASN A 163 -4.29 -24.20 11.91
CA ASN A 163 -4.20 -24.46 10.49
C ASN A 163 -4.88 -23.33 9.69
N SER A 164 -4.66 -23.31 8.38
CA SER A 164 -5.30 -22.36 7.46
C SER A 164 -6.83 -22.52 7.32
N ASN A 165 -7.44 -23.49 8.01
CA ASN A 165 -8.88 -23.69 8.18
C ASN A 165 -9.33 -23.45 9.65
N GLY A 166 -8.49 -22.87 10.50
CA GLY A 166 -8.83 -22.54 11.89
C GLY A 166 -8.90 -23.72 12.85
N THR A 167 -8.74 -24.96 12.38
CA THR A 167 -8.57 -26.06 13.33
C THR A 167 -7.27 -25.86 14.10
N LEU A 168 -7.36 -25.98 15.42
CA LEU A 168 -6.19 -26.02 16.30
C LEU A 168 -5.24 -27.12 15.78
N ASP A 169 -3.97 -26.79 15.56
CA ASP A 169 -3.05 -27.64 14.80
C ASP A 169 -2.44 -28.75 15.67
N PRO A 170 -2.88 -30.03 15.57
CA PRO A 170 -2.35 -31.09 16.42
C PRO A 170 -0.88 -31.42 16.13
N THR A 171 -0.34 -30.97 14.98
CA THR A 171 1.10 -31.13 14.67
C THR A 171 1.98 -30.13 15.44
N PHE A 172 1.37 -29.15 16.11
CA PHE A 172 2.05 -28.18 16.98
C PHE A 172 2.02 -28.69 18.43
N ASN A 173 3.12 -29.29 18.87
CA ASN A 173 3.32 -29.88 20.20
C ASN A 173 2.29 -30.96 20.61
N GLY A 174 1.60 -31.59 19.65
CA GLY A 174 0.61 -32.64 19.89
C GLY A 174 -0.80 -32.14 20.26
N SER A 175 -0.92 -30.91 20.79
CA SER A 175 -2.17 -30.31 21.30
C SER A 175 -2.60 -29.03 20.57
N GLY A 176 -1.74 -28.44 19.73
CA GLY A 176 -1.93 -27.13 19.12
C GLY A 176 -1.67 -25.93 20.02
N THR A 177 -1.45 -26.16 21.32
CA THR A 177 -1.16 -25.13 22.33
C THR A 177 0.09 -25.47 23.12
N VAL A 178 0.82 -24.44 23.57
CA VAL A 178 1.89 -24.61 24.56
C VAL A 178 1.74 -23.57 25.66
N LEU A 179 1.68 -24.05 26.90
CA LEU A 179 1.81 -23.25 28.11
C LEU A 179 3.26 -23.26 28.57
N THR A 180 3.82 -22.08 28.77
CA THR A 180 5.20 -21.87 29.20
C THR A 180 5.19 -21.04 30.48
N SER A 181 5.13 -21.74 31.62
CA SER A 181 5.51 -21.16 32.90
C SER A 181 7.01 -20.96 32.92
N PHE A 182 7.46 -19.80 33.33
CA PHE A 182 8.86 -19.56 33.71
C PHE A 182 9.03 -19.80 35.21
N HIS A 183 8.14 -19.19 36.01
CA HIS A 183 8.14 -19.26 37.47
C HIS A 183 6.72 -19.60 37.99
N PRO A 184 6.54 -19.90 39.30
CA PRO A 184 5.22 -20.17 39.89
C PRO A 184 4.27 -18.96 40.00
N ALA A 185 4.49 -17.89 39.22
CA ALA A 185 3.68 -16.67 39.25
C ALA A 185 3.30 -16.22 37.82
N SER A 186 3.17 -14.91 37.58
CA SER A 186 2.46 -14.37 36.40
C SER A 186 3.39 -14.10 35.22
N ASP A 187 3.23 -14.87 34.13
CA ASP A 187 3.90 -14.62 32.85
C ASP A 187 2.89 -14.22 31.76
N SER A 188 3.22 -13.22 30.94
CA SER A 188 2.39 -12.76 29.82
C SER A 188 3.22 -12.38 28.60
N ALA A 189 2.95 -13.03 27.47
CA ALA A 189 3.53 -12.65 26.19
C ALA A 189 2.80 -11.43 25.61
N THR A 190 3.56 -10.46 25.12
CA THR A 190 3.04 -9.23 24.49
C THR A 190 3.26 -9.20 22.98
N GLY A 191 4.19 -10.01 22.47
CA GLY A 191 4.52 -10.07 21.04
C GLY A 191 4.88 -11.48 20.56
N VAL A 192 4.72 -11.68 19.25
CA VAL A 192 5.12 -12.91 18.55
C VAL A 192 5.75 -12.60 17.20
N ALA A 193 6.82 -13.32 16.87
CA ALA A 193 7.48 -13.27 15.57
C ALA A 193 7.67 -14.68 15.00
N VAL A 194 7.46 -14.81 13.69
CA VAL A 194 7.76 -16.04 12.93
C VAL A 194 9.06 -15.81 12.16
N GLN A 195 10.08 -16.63 12.43
CA GLN A 195 11.36 -16.59 11.74
C GLN A 195 11.25 -17.23 10.34
N THR A 196 12.19 -16.91 9.45
CA THR A 196 12.19 -17.41 8.06
C THR A 196 12.37 -18.93 7.94
N ASP A 197 12.94 -19.57 8.96
CA ASP A 197 13.04 -21.03 9.11
C ASP A 197 11.79 -21.68 9.73
N GLY A 198 10.74 -20.88 10.01
CA GLY A 198 9.48 -21.33 10.58
C GLY A 198 9.46 -21.45 12.11
N LYS A 199 10.57 -21.14 12.82
CA LYS A 199 10.55 -21.05 14.29
C LYS A 199 9.70 -19.88 14.76
N ILE A 200 9.14 -20.01 15.96
CA ILE A 200 8.22 -19.04 16.56
C ILE A 200 8.84 -18.53 17.85
N VAL A 201 9.04 -17.22 17.96
CA VAL A 201 9.56 -16.54 19.14
C VAL A 201 8.44 -15.74 19.80
N LEU A 202 8.22 -15.97 21.09
CA LEU A 202 7.39 -15.14 21.96
C LEU A 202 8.27 -14.25 22.82
N VAL A 203 7.81 -13.02 23.07
CA VAL A 203 8.42 -12.06 23.98
C VAL A 203 7.38 -11.51 24.94
N GLY A 204 7.82 -11.16 26.16
CA GLY A 204 6.98 -10.56 27.18
C GLY A 204 7.70 -10.53 28.53
N ASN A 205 6.91 -10.55 29.60
CA ASN A 205 7.41 -10.44 30.97
C ASN A 205 6.94 -11.61 31.82
N SER A 206 7.84 -12.13 32.66
CA SER A 206 7.57 -13.11 33.73
C SER A 206 7.82 -12.47 35.09
N THR A 207 7.47 -13.17 36.17
CA THR A 207 7.85 -12.76 37.52
C THR A 207 7.92 -13.92 38.53
N ASP A 208 8.80 -13.81 39.52
CA ASP A 208 8.81 -14.61 40.77
C ASP A 208 8.42 -13.78 42.01
N GLY A 209 7.95 -12.55 41.79
CA GLY A 209 7.98 -11.45 42.76
C GLY A 209 8.92 -10.33 42.31
N THR A 210 9.91 -10.64 41.48
CA THR A 210 10.76 -9.73 40.71
C THR A 210 10.36 -9.79 39.23
N PRO A 211 10.24 -8.67 38.49
CA PRO A 211 9.94 -8.71 37.06
C PRO A 211 11.16 -9.11 36.21
N HIS A 212 10.96 -10.01 35.25
CA HIS A 212 12.00 -10.48 34.33
C HIS A 212 11.54 -10.42 32.86
N MET A 213 12.51 -10.27 31.95
CA MET A 213 12.33 -10.46 30.52
C MET A 213 12.23 -11.95 30.19
N ALA A 214 11.13 -12.34 29.54
CA ALA A 214 10.86 -13.73 29.21
C ALA A 214 10.77 -13.94 27.70
N LEU A 215 11.51 -14.93 27.21
CA LEU A 215 11.47 -15.39 25.82
C LEU A 215 11.28 -16.89 25.77
N ALA A 216 10.35 -17.30 24.92
CA ALA A 216 10.14 -18.71 24.60
C ALA A 216 10.23 -18.91 23.09
N ARG A 217 11.00 -19.91 22.66
CA ARG A 217 11.09 -20.29 21.24
C ARG A 217 10.64 -21.71 21.02
N PHE A 218 9.86 -21.87 19.95
CA PHE A 218 9.31 -23.13 19.51
C PHE A 218 9.79 -23.44 18.10
N ASN A 219 10.03 -24.72 17.86
CA ASN A 219 10.28 -25.24 16.53
C ASN A 219 9.03 -25.06 15.64
N ALA A 220 9.18 -25.24 14.33
CA ALA A 220 8.07 -25.22 13.38
C ALA A 220 7.02 -26.34 13.61
N ASN A 221 7.22 -27.24 14.57
CA ASN A 221 6.26 -28.24 15.06
C ASN A 221 5.79 -27.98 16.50
N GLY A 222 5.99 -26.77 17.05
CA GLY A 222 5.54 -26.38 18.39
C GLY A 222 6.28 -27.01 19.57
N THR A 223 7.15 -28.00 19.35
CA THR A 223 8.03 -28.47 20.42
C THR A 223 8.91 -27.31 20.91
N PRO A 224 9.11 -27.14 22.22
CA PRO A 224 10.07 -26.18 22.75
C PRO A 224 11.42 -26.41 22.10
N ASP A 225 12.02 -25.36 21.57
CA ASP A 225 13.29 -25.48 20.87
C ASP A 225 14.40 -25.75 21.88
N SER A 226 14.81 -27.00 22.05
CA SER A 226 15.92 -27.38 22.94
C SER A 226 17.26 -26.72 22.60
N SER A 227 17.41 -26.12 21.41
CA SER A 227 18.54 -25.26 21.05
C SER A 227 18.35 -23.79 21.44
N PHE A 228 17.26 -23.43 22.13
CA PHE A 228 16.98 -22.09 22.64
C PHE A 228 16.93 -22.08 24.18
N GLY A 229 17.96 -21.49 24.79
CA GLY A 229 18.08 -21.37 26.24
C GLY A 229 18.01 -22.74 26.94
N THR A 230 17.25 -22.82 28.05
CA THR A 230 16.96 -24.08 28.74
C THR A 230 15.57 -24.56 28.38
N GLY A 231 15.49 -25.63 27.58
CA GLY A 231 14.21 -26.26 27.23
C GLY A 231 13.25 -25.37 26.42
N GLY A 232 13.79 -24.55 25.51
CA GLY A 232 13.00 -23.60 24.71
C GLY A 232 12.73 -22.27 25.40
N LYS A 233 13.30 -22.03 26.58
CA LYS A 233 13.06 -20.84 27.42
C LYS A 233 14.34 -20.09 27.73
N THR A 234 14.28 -18.77 27.67
CA THR A 234 15.31 -17.87 28.18
C THR A 234 14.64 -16.78 29.02
N GLU A 235 15.04 -16.73 30.29
CA GLU A 235 15.08 -15.49 31.06
C GLU A 235 16.55 -15.08 31.09
N PRO A 236 16.95 -13.99 30.42
CA PRO A 236 18.33 -13.53 30.47
C PRO A 236 18.58 -12.96 31.86
N ASN A 237 19.17 -13.75 32.76
CA ASN A 237 19.70 -13.22 34.01
C ASN A 237 20.96 -12.41 33.69
N VAL A 238 20.73 -11.13 33.45
CA VAL A 238 21.75 -10.15 33.06
C VAL A 238 21.87 -9.09 34.14
N GLU A 239 23.09 -8.62 34.38
CA GLU A 239 23.39 -7.54 35.34
C GLU A 239 22.95 -7.78 36.81
N SER A 240 22.54 -9.01 37.17
CA SER A 240 22.15 -9.42 38.53
C SER A 240 21.02 -8.58 39.17
N GLY A 241 19.87 -8.47 38.49
CA GLY A 241 18.69 -7.80 39.05
C GLY A 241 17.43 -7.92 38.19
N ALA A 242 16.38 -7.19 38.59
CA ALA A 242 15.15 -7.07 37.81
C ALA A 242 15.43 -6.43 36.45
N ALA A 243 14.86 -6.99 35.38
CA ALA A 243 15.03 -6.50 34.02
C ALA A 243 13.71 -6.62 33.23
N LEU A 244 13.25 -5.52 32.65
CA LEU A 244 12.01 -5.45 31.85
C LEU A 244 12.31 -5.25 30.37
N GLY A 245 11.49 -5.85 29.49
CA GLY A 245 11.66 -5.80 28.04
C GLY A 245 10.50 -5.10 27.36
N ASN A 246 10.80 -3.98 26.71
CA ASN A 246 9.79 -3.10 26.11
C ASN A 246 9.74 -3.22 24.58
N ALA A 247 10.86 -3.52 23.92
CA ALA A 247 10.92 -3.70 22.47
C ALA A 247 11.93 -4.77 22.05
N VAL A 248 11.68 -5.42 20.91
CA VAL A 248 12.54 -6.47 20.34
C VAL A 248 12.83 -6.22 18.86
N ALA A 249 14.04 -6.55 18.42
CA ALA A 249 14.43 -6.61 17.02
C ALA A 249 15.27 -7.86 16.75
N VAL A 250 15.15 -8.42 15.54
CA VAL A 250 15.92 -9.61 15.11
C VAL A 250 16.93 -9.17 14.05
N GLN A 251 18.21 -9.45 14.29
CA GLN A 251 19.28 -9.18 13.32
C GLN A 251 19.20 -10.18 12.14
N PRO A 252 19.68 -9.82 10.92
CA PRO A 252 19.68 -10.73 9.77
C PRO A 252 20.42 -12.06 9.97
N ASN A 253 21.33 -12.13 10.96
CA ASN A 253 22.05 -13.34 11.39
C ASN A 253 21.28 -14.21 12.40
N GLY A 254 20.04 -13.83 12.75
CA GLY A 254 19.20 -14.54 13.72
C GLY A 254 19.46 -14.22 15.20
N LYS A 255 20.41 -13.33 15.54
CA LYS A 255 20.56 -12.81 16.90
C LYS A 255 19.36 -11.95 17.27
N ILE A 256 18.94 -12.01 18.54
CA ILE A 256 17.78 -11.29 19.07
C ILE A 256 18.30 -10.15 19.94
N VAL A 257 17.78 -8.95 19.73
CA VAL A 257 18.12 -7.75 20.51
C VAL A 257 16.87 -7.26 21.21
N ILE A 258 16.95 -7.02 22.52
CA ILE A 258 15.86 -6.56 23.35
C ILE A 258 16.28 -5.25 24.00
N ALA A 259 15.41 -4.24 23.93
CA ALA A 259 15.56 -2.97 24.64
C ALA A 259 14.63 -2.92 25.85
N GLY A 260 15.15 -2.39 26.94
CA GLY A 260 14.50 -2.51 28.24
C GLY A 260 15.08 -1.61 29.32
N GLY A 261 14.76 -1.93 30.57
CA GLY A 261 15.31 -1.28 31.75
C GLY A 261 15.82 -2.29 32.77
N SER A 262 16.91 -1.95 33.46
CA SER A 262 17.44 -2.68 34.63
C SER A 262 17.68 -1.72 35.80
N ALA A 263 18.20 -2.24 36.92
CA ALA A 263 18.73 -1.40 38.00
C ALA A 263 19.83 -0.42 37.52
N ASN A 264 20.50 -0.73 36.41
CA ASN A 264 21.55 0.10 35.79
C ASN A 264 21.01 0.97 34.63
N GLY A 265 19.70 1.22 34.56
CA GLY A 265 19.10 2.14 33.59
C GLY A 265 18.74 1.50 32.25
N LEU A 266 19.11 2.15 31.14
CA LEU A 266 18.72 1.72 29.79
C LEU A 266 19.50 0.48 29.39
N LEU A 267 18.80 -0.65 29.21
CA LEU A 267 19.40 -1.96 28.93
C LEU A 267 19.19 -2.37 27.46
N ALA A 268 20.26 -2.81 26.80
CA ALA A 268 20.21 -3.64 25.62
C ALA A 268 20.68 -5.07 25.96
N VAL A 269 19.83 -6.07 25.76
CA VAL A 269 20.23 -7.48 25.82
C VAL A 269 20.39 -7.99 24.40
N ARG A 270 21.51 -8.66 24.11
CA ARG A 270 21.67 -9.44 22.88
C ARG A 270 21.78 -10.91 23.20
N LEU A 271 20.86 -11.68 22.62
CA LEU A 271 20.88 -13.13 22.65
C LEU A 271 21.42 -13.66 21.32
N ASN A 272 22.16 -14.76 21.39
CA ASN A 272 22.49 -15.53 20.21
C ASN A 272 21.24 -16.16 19.59
N ALA A 273 21.36 -16.66 18.36
CA ALA A 273 20.30 -17.42 17.70
C ALA A 273 19.97 -18.77 18.41
N ASN A 274 20.61 -19.07 19.54
CA ASN A 274 20.32 -20.18 20.45
C ASN A 274 19.75 -19.72 21.80
N GLY A 275 19.28 -18.47 21.92
CA GLY A 275 18.66 -17.94 23.14
C GLY A 275 19.58 -17.74 24.34
N ALA A 276 20.81 -18.26 24.31
CA ALA A 276 21.81 -17.95 25.30
C ALA A 276 22.22 -16.47 25.16
N PRO A 277 22.54 -15.78 26.28
CA PRO A 277 23.15 -14.47 26.22
C PRO A 277 24.40 -14.48 25.34
N ASP A 278 24.54 -13.47 24.50
CA ASP A 278 25.63 -13.40 23.55
C ASP A 278 26.89 -12.90 24.23
N THR A 279 27.73 -13.78 24.75
CA THR A 279 28.97 -13.41 25.47
C THR A 279 29.96 -12.59 24.63
N THR A 280 29.79 -12.50 23.30
CA THR A 280 30.55 -11.54 22.46
C THR A 280 29.99 -10.11 22.52
N PHE A 281 28.94 -9.88 23.32
CA PHE A 281 28.30 -8.60 23.63
C PHE A 281 28.50 -8.36 25.13
N SER A 282 29.40 -7.45 25.50
CA SER A 282 29.75 -7.09 26.89
C SER A 282 30.24 -8.22 27.82
N GLY A 283 30.44 -9.44 27.31
CA GLY A 283 30.90 -10.59 28.09
C GLY A 283 29.76 -11.46 28.64
N ASP A 284 28.63 -10.85 29.02
CA ASP A 284 27.46 -11.54 29.60
C ASP A 284 26.20 -11.49 28.72
N GLY A 285 26.25 -10.85 27.55
CA GLY A 285 25.11 -10.65 26.65
C GLY A 285 24.28 -9.40 26.94
N ALA A 286 24.68 -8.54 27.87
CA ALA A 286 23.95 -7.34 28.25
C ALA A 286 24.81 -6.08 28.30
N ALA A 287 24.22 -4.98 27.85
CA ALA A 287 24.83 -3.67 27.95
C ALA A 287 23.78 -2.69 28.45
N ALA A 288 23.81 -2.33 29.72
CA ALA A 288 23.14 -1.14 30.21
C ALA A 288 24.05 0.08 30.27
N VAL A 289 23.40 1.23 30.26
CA VAL A 289 23.99 2.51 30.62
C VAL A 289 23.03 3.23 31.57
N GLN A 290 23.60 3.86 32.59
CA GLN A 290 22.88 4.67 33.58
C GLN A 290 23.33 6.13 33.44
N PRO A 291 22.80 6.92 32.48
CA PRO A 291 23.26 8.30 32.29
C PRO A 291 22.90 9.24 33.45
N GLN A 292 21.89 8.87 34.25
CA GLN A 292 21.43 9.59 35.43
C GLN A 292 21.15 8.58 36.57
N THR A 293 20.06 8.70 37.34
CA THR A 293 19.81 7.83 38.51
C THR A 293 19.04 6.55 38.18
N ALA A 294 18.20 6.54 37.15
CA ALA A 294 17.56 5.34 36.60
C ALA A 294 17.11 5.60 35.15
N GLY A 295 16.50 4.61 34.50
CA GLY A 295 15.95 4.76 33.16
C GLY A 295 15.47 3.44 32.55
N ALA A 296 14.86 3.52 31.37
CA ALA A 296 14.52 2.36 30.56
C ALA A 296 14.46 2.76 29.08
N ALA A 297 14.82 1.85 28.19
CA ALA A 297 14.57 1.97 26.76
C ALA A 297 13.20 1.40 26.40
N ASN A 298 12.48 2.11 25.52
CA ASN A 298 11.17 1.75 24.99
C ASN A 298 11.23 1.24 23.54
N ALA A 299 12.33 1.51 22.83
CA ALA A 299 12.49 1.15 21.43
C ALA A 299 13.93 0.76 21.09
N VAL A 300 14.09 -0.09 20.06
CA VAL A 300 15.37 -0.55 19.52
C VAL A 300 15.40 -0.39 18.01
N ALA A 301 16.55 0.01 17.46
CA ALA A 301 16.83 -0.06 16.04
C ALA A 301 18.23 -0.65 15.78
N LEU A 302 18.34 -1.40 14.68
CA LEU A 302 19.54 -2.09 14.26
C LEU A 302 20.25 -1.29 13.17
N GLN A 303 21.55 -1.05 13.33
CA GLN A 303 22.37 -0.41 12.29
C GLN A 303 22.98 -1.47 11.36
N SER A 304 23.21 -1.12 10.10
CA SER A 304 23.76 -2.04 9.08
C SER A 304 25.20 -2.50 9.37
N ASN A 305 25.94 -1.75 10.17
CA ASN A 305 27.27 -2.10 10.70
C ASN A 305 27.22 -3.07 11.92
N GLY A 306 26.02 -3.47 12.36
CA GLY A 306 25.83 -4.36 13.51
C GLY A 306 25.77 -3.67 14.88
N SER A 307 25.94 -2.35 14.94
CA SER A 307 25.69 -1.56 16.15
C SER A 307 24.19 -1.52 16.48
N ILE A 308 23.89 -1.35 17.77
CA ILE A 308 22.53 -1.37 18.31
C ILE A 308 22.24 -0.02 18.93
N THR A 309 21.14 0.62 18.52
CA THR A 309 20.65 1.87 19.13
C THR A 309 19.37 1.58 19.91
N ILE A 310 19.32 2.02 21.16
CA ILE A 310 18.14 1.97 22.00
C ILE A 310 17.73 3.39 22.41
N ALA A 311 16.43 3.63 22.56
CA ALA A 311 15.91 4.92 22.99
C ALA A 311 14.77 4.76 24.00
N GLY A 312 14.71 5.69 24.96
CA GLY A 312 13.67 5.76 25.97
C GLY A 312 13.88 6.99 26.86
N TYR A 313 13.98 6.76 28.17
CA TYR A 313 14.16 7.83 29.14
C TYR A 313 15.22 7.48 30.20
N SER A 314 15.86 8.51 30.73
CA SER A 314 16.66 8.44 31.96
C SER A 314 16.16 9.50 32.94
N THR A 315 16.02 9.15 34.21
CA THR A 315 15.57 10.07 35.27
C THR A 315 16.71 10.50 36.16
N ASN A 316 16.66 11.76 36.62
CA ASN A 316 17.55 12.33 37.62
C ASN A 316 16.99 12.24 39.06
N GLY A 317 15.91 11.47 39.27
CA GLY A 317 15.21 11.34 40.55
C GLY A 317 14.07 12.34 40.75
N THR A 318 13.95 13.35 39.88
CA THR A 318 12.81 14.29 39.87
C THR A 318 12.12 14.41 38.53
N LYS A 319 12.85 14.22 37.42
CA LYS A 319 12.38 14.35 36.04
C LYS A 319 13.06 13.31 35.15
N SER A 320 12.31 12.78 34.21
CA SER A 320 12.80 11.95 33.10
C SER A 320 13.23 12.83 31.92
N ASN A 321 14.25 12.42 31.17
CA ASN A 321 14.78 13.10 29.99
C ASN A 321 14.93 12.09 28.85
N PHE A 322 14.86 12.51 27.58
CA PHE A 322 15.12 11.62 26.45
C PHE A 322 16.52 11.03 26.60
N ALA A 323 16.61 9.71 26.48
CA ALA A 323 17.86 8.98 26.56
C ALA A 323 18.03 8.09 25.33
N VAL A 324 19.20 8.17 24.71
CA VAL A 324 19.58 7.34 23.55
C VAL A 324 20.94 6.77 23.81
N ALA A 325 21.08 5.45 23.72
CA ALA A 325 22.35 4.75 23.84
C ALA A 325 22.66 4.02 22.53
N ARG A 326 23.94 4.01 22.15
CA ARG A 326 24.45 3.14 21.09
C ARG A 326 25.54 2.23 21.63
N PHE A 327 25.34 0.94 21.39
CA PHE A 327 26.34 -0.09 21.66
C PHE A 327 26.95 -0.53 20.34
N THR A 328 28.25 -0.83 20.38
CA THR A 328 28.95 -1.45 19.25
C THR A 328 28.40 -2.84 18.97
N SER A 329 28.85 -3.46 17.89
CA SER A 329 28.59 -4.88 17.63
C SER A 329 29.19 -5.83 18.70
N THR A 330 29.98 -5.34 19.66
CA THR A 330 30.50 -6.09 20.82
C THR A 330 29.95 -5.63 22.18
N GLY A 331 28.87 -4.83 22.21
CA GLY A 331 28.17 -4.45 23.45
C GLY A 331 28.82 -3.35 24.27
N THR A 332 30.07 -3.00 23.98
CA THR A 332 30.67 -1.79 24.55
C THR A 332 29.84 -0.56 24.16
N PRO A 333 29.57 0.38 25.10
CA PRO A 333 29.08 1.70 24.75
C PRO A 333 29.99 2.31 23.69
N ASP A 334 29.41 2.78 22.58
CA ASP A 334 30.18 3.24 21.44
C ASP A 334 30.76 4.63 21.73
N ALA A 335 32.04 4.71 22.05
CA ALA A 335 32.71 6.00 22.30
C ALA A 335 32.67 6.96 21.09
N GLY A 336 32.41 6.46 19.87
CA GLY A 336 32.12 7.27 18.69
C GLY A 336 30.69 7.85 18.64
N PHE A 337 29.86 7.57 19.65
CA PHE A 337 28.51 8.09 19.83
C PHE A 337 28.44 9.01 21.06
N ALA A 338 28.34 10.31 20.81
CA ALA A 338 28.24 11.39 21.82
C ALA A 338 29.39 11.49 22.84
N GLY A 339 30.41 10.62 22.77
CA GLY A 339 31.52 10.53 23.73
C GLY A 339 31.45 9.29 24.62
N PRO A 340 30.41 9.11 25.46
CA PRO A 340 30.33 7.97 26.37
C PRO A 340 29.60 6.75 25.78
N GLY A 341 29.00 6.85 24.59
CA GLY A 341 28.08 5.84 24.05
C GLY A 341 26.60 6.13 24.27
N TRP A 342 26.27 7.28 24.86
CA TRP A 342 24.89 7.72 25.06
C TRP A 342 24.75 9.25 25.06
N ALA A 343 23.55 9.71 24.74
CA ALA A 343 23.13 11.10 24.83
C ALA A 343 21.91 11.23 25.74
N ILE A 344 21.93 12.23 26.63
CA ILE A 344 20.74 12.73 27.32
C ILE A 344 20.33 14.04 26.68
N THR A 345 19.08 14.09 26.26
CA THR A 345 18.49 15.27 25.62
C THR A 345 17.35 15.76 26.50
N VAL A 346 17.59 16.88 27.18
CA VAL A 346 16.53 17.70 27.78
C VAL A 346 15.87 18.50 26.64
N ILE A 347 14.55 18.41 26.53
CA ILE A 347 13.74 19.10 25.53
C ILE A 347 12.86 20.15 26.22
N GLY A 348 12.03 19.71 27.16
CA GLY A 348 11.14 20.56 27.94
C GLY A 348 11.72 20.91 29.31
N THR A 349 10.86 21.37 30.23
CA THR A 349 11.27 21.59 31.63
C THR A 349 10.76 20.50 32.59
N GLY A 350 9.94 19.56 32.12
CA GLY A 350 9.35 18.45 32.86
C GLY A 350 9.95 17.09 32.50
N ASN A 351 9.08 16.09 32.29
CA ASN A 351 9.44 14.75 31.84
C ASN A 351 9.50 14.65 30.30
N ASP A 352 10.62 14.16 29.76
CA ASP A 352 10.73 13.76 28.36
C ASP A 352 10.91 12.23 28.27
N VAL A 353 10.10 11.57 27.43
CA VAL A 353 10.11 10.10 27.23
C VAL A 353 10.08 9.75 25.74
N ALA A 354 11.12 9.08 25.25
CA ALA A 354 11.12 8.55 23.89
C ALA A 354 10.30 7.24 23.80
N HIS A 355 9.58 7.07 22.69
CA HIS A 355 8.75 5.90 22.39
C HIS A 355 9.17 5.16 21.11
N GLY A 356 9.93 5.80 20.21
CA GLY A 356 10.38 5.19 18.95
C GLY A 356 11.77 5.67 18.53
N VAL A 357 12.52 4.80 17.84
CA VAL A 357 13.82 5.11 17.23
C VAL A 357 13.90 4.53 15.82
N ASN A 358 14.43 5.32 14.88
CA ASN A 358 14.60 4.93 13.47
C ASN A 358 16.00 5.36 12.99
N ILE A 359 16.64 4.54 12.16
CA ILE A 359 17.93 4.83 11.54
C ILE A 359 17.68 5.23 10.09
N GLN A 360 18.13 6.43 9.70
CA GLN A 360 18.07 6.91 8.33
C GLN A 360 19.15 6.23 7.46
N PRO A 361 18.99 6.12 6.13
CA PRO A 361 19.98 5.45 5.26
C PRO A 361 21.40 6.05 5.29
N ASP A 362 21.54 7.31 5.71
CA ASP A 362 22.82 8.02 5.91
C ASP A 362 23.41 7.83 7.32
N GLY A 363 22.79 7.01 8.15
CA GLY A 363 23.21 6.71 9.52
C GLY A 363 22.77 7.72 10.58
N LYS A 364 22.02 8.78 10.23
CA LYS A 364 21.39 9.65 11.24
C LYS A 364 20.29 8.90 12.00
N ILE A 365 20.03 9.34 13.23
CA ILE A 365 19.11 8.67 14.15
C ILE A 365 17.95 9.61 14.47
N ILE A 366 16.73 9.20 14.13
CA ILE A 366 15.49 9.87 14.53
C ILE A 366 14.94 9.20 15.77
N VAL A 367 14.64 9.99 16.80
CA VAL A 367 13.96 9.53 18.01
C VAL A 367 12.70 10.34 18.20
N SER A 368 11.60 9.69 18.55
CA SER A 368 10.26 10.28 18.69
C SER A 368 9.62 9.90 20.01
N GLY A 369 8.83 10.79 20.60
CA GLY A 369 8.13 10.55 21.85
C GLY A 369 7.40 11.80 22.37
N THR A 370 7.36 11.95 23.69
CA THR A 370 6.62 13.02 24.39
C THR A 370 7.56 13.84 25.26
N THR A 371 7.46 15.17 25.22
CA THR A 371 8.18 16.12 26.08
C THR A 371 7.20 16.89 26.94
N ASN A 372 7.56 17.24 28.17
CA ASN A 372 6.71 18.05 29.04
C ASN A 372 7.35 19.41 29.31
N ASP A 373 6.63 20.51 29.10
CA ASP A 373 7.15 21.87 29.27
C ASP A 373 7.27 22.32 30.75
N GLY A 374 6.88 21.46 31.70
CA GLY A 374 6.69 21.75 33.13
C GLY A 374 5.22 21.86 33.55
N THR A 375 4.32 21.98 32.57
CA THR A 375 2.86 22.10 32.72
C THR A 375 2.08 21.20 31.77
N HIS A 376 2.62 20.88 30.60
CA HIS A 376 1.91 20.24 29.49
C HIS A 376 2.79 19.28 28.71
N ASP A 377 2.22 18.13 28.33
CA ASP A 377 2.84 17.19 27.40
C ASP A 377 2.72 17.69 25.95
N SER A 378 3.75 17.46 25.15
CA SER A 378 3.89 17.87 23.76
C SER A 378 4.55 16.77 22.95
N PHE A 379 4.29 16.75 21.65
CA PHE A 379 4.95 15.82 20.74
C PHE A 379 6.41 16.23 20.55
N ALA A 380 7.35 15.28 20.67
CA ALA A 380 8.78 15.53 20.52
C ALA A 380 9.43 14.62 19.49
N ILE A 381 10.33 15.19 18.68
CA ILE A 381 11.31 14.45 17.91
C ILE A 381 12.71 15.05 18.07
N VAL A 382 13.72 14.20 18.04
CA VAL A 382 15.13 14.59 18.13
C VAL A 382 15.91 13.86 17.05
N ARG A 383 16.82 14.57 16.35
CA ARG A 383 17.77 13.96 15.44
C ARG A 383 19.20 14.06 15.96
N TYR A 384 19.85 12.91 15.96
CA TYR A 384 21.28 12.79 16.20
C TYR A 384 21.98 12.49 14.87
N LEU A 385 23.18 13.05 14.70
CA LEU A 385 24.12 12.61 13.68
C LEU A 385 24.53 11.15 13.93
N ALA A 386 25.14 10.52 12.93
CA ALA A 386 25.71 9.17 13.08
C ALA A 386 26.78 9.07 14.19
N GLY A 387 27.35 10.21 14.63
CA GLY A 387 28.26 10.31 15.77
C GLY A 387 27.60 10.67 17.11
N GLY A 388 26.26 10.64 17.22
CA GLY A 388 25.52 10.87 18.47
C GLY A 388 25.45 12.32 18.98
N ALA A 389 26.19 13.25 18.39
CA ALA A 389 25.91 14.67 18.56
C ALA A 389 24.52 15.02 17.98
N LEU A 390 23.83 15.98 18.60
CA LEU A 390 22.61 16.57 18.05
C LEU A 390 22.91 17.15 16.66
N ASP A 391 22.02 16.92 15.70
CA ASP A 391 22.19 17.46 14.35
C ASP A 391 21.63 18.89 14.30
N ASN A 392 22.48 19.90 14.45
CA ASN A 392 22.07 21.30 14.38
C ASN A 392 21.45 21.71 13.01
N ASN A 393 21.55 20.88 11.96
CA ASN A 393 20.80 21.09 10.71
C ASN A 393 19.35 20.56 10.79
N PHE A 394 18.94 20.06 11.95
CA PHE A 394 17.59 19.64 12.29
C PHE A 394 17.04 20.63 13.31
N SER A 395 16.09 21.47 12.91
CA SER A 395 15.49 22.55 13.73
C SER A 395 16.47 23.59 14.33
N GLY A 396 17.75 23.57 13.99
CA GLY A 396 18.77 24.49 14.51
C GLY A 396 19.58 23.95 15.69
N ASP A 397 19.00 23.06 16.51
CA ASP A 397 19.61 22.51 17.73
C ASP A 397 19.51 20.97 17.88
N GLY A 398 18.99 20.29 16.85
CA GLY A 398 18.72 18.85 16.84
C GLY A 398 17.36 18.43 17.40
N LYS A 399 16.52 19.35 17.90
CA LYS A 399 15.28 19.03 18.62
C LYS A 399 14.09 19.73 17.99
N ALA A 400 12.94 19.06 17.98
CA ALA A 400 11.67 19.69 17.63
C ALA A 400 10.60 19.22 18.60
N ALA A 401 9.93 20.17 19.24
CA ALA A 401 8.71 19.93 20.00
C ALA A 401 7.56 20.68 19.32
N VAL A 402 6.39 20.06 19.23
CA VAL A 402 5.15 20.74 18.85
C VAL A 402 4.06 20.40 19.84
N GLN A 403 3.33 21.44 20.21
CA GLN A 403 2.22 21.39 21.15
C GLN A 403 0.99 21.83 20.35
N PRO A 404 0.20 20.89 19.77
CA PRO A 404 -0.86 21.27 18.84
C PRO A 404 -1.93 22.15 19.52
N GLN A 405 -2.29 21.83 20.77
CA GLN A 405 -3.21 22.62 21.61
C GLN A 405 -2.58 22.92 22.98
N THR A 406 -3.25 22.53 24.08
CA THR A 406 -2.79 22.79 25.46
C THR A 406 -1.86 21.70 25.95
N ALA A 407 -2.14 20.42 25.66
CA ALA A 407 -1.20 19.31 25.89
C ALA A 407 -1.44 18.17 24.87
N GLY A 408 -0.69 17.07 24.91
CA GLY A 408 -0.92 15.89 24.06
C GLY A 408 0.16 14.83 24.14
N ALA A 409 -0.16 13.60 23.76
CA ALA A 409 0.79 12.49 23.69
C ALA A 409 0.72 11.76 22.33
N ALA A 410 1.88 11.36 21.81
CA ALA A 410 2.01 10.64 20.55
C ALA A 410 1.93 9.13 20.79
N ASN A 411 0.99 8.46 20.10
CA ASN A 411 0.74 7.02 20.23
C ASN A 411 1.37 6.20 19.10
N ALA A 412 1.54 6.80 17.91
CA ALA A 412 2.04 6.11 16.72
C ALA A 412 2.95 7.01 15.88
N VAL A 413 3.89 6.40 15.17
CA VAL A 413 4.87 7.06 14.28
C VAL A 413 4.99 6.31 12.96
N ALA A 414 5.12 7.04 11.86
CA ALA A 414 5.44 6.50 10.54
C ALA A 414 6.49 7.38 9.84
N LEU A 415 7.45 6.72 9.19
CA LEU A 415 8.47 7.36 8.36
C LEU A 415 8.03 7.36 6.90
N GLN A 416 8.10 8.52 6.25
CA GLN A 416 7.81 8.66 4.81
C GLN A 416 9.05 8.36 3.98
N SER A 417 8.87 7.92 2.73
CA SER A 417 9.96 7.57 1.80
C SER A 417 10.90 8.74 1.45
N ASN A 418 10.40 9.98 1.57
CA ASN A 418 11.17 11.22 1.42
C ASN A 418 11.96 11.63 2.69
N GLY A 419 11.87 10.85 3.78
CA GLY A 419 12.53 11.10 5.06
C GLY A 419 11.77 12.06 6.00
N SER A 420 10.58 12.55 5.62
CA SER A 420 9.68 13.26 6.54
C SER A 420 9.06 12.31 7.56
N ILE A 421 8.75 12.83 8.74
CA ILE A 421 8.32 12.03 9.90
C ILE A 421 6.90 12.44 10.28
N THR A 422 5.98 11.48 10.31
CA THR A 422 4.60 11.68 10.74
C THR A 422 4.39 11.00 12.08
N ILE A 423 3.77 11.70 13.02
CA ILE A 423 3.33 11.16 14.31
C ILE A 423 1.85 11.46 14.53
N ALA A 424 1.16 10.54 15.17
CA ALA A 424 -0.26 10.64 15.49
C ALA A 424 -0.53 10.26 16.94
N GLY A 425 -1.54 10.90 17.52
CA GLY A 425 -1.99 10.67 18.89
C GLY A 425 -3.16 11.59 19.21
N TYR A 426 -3.13 12.20 20.38
CA TYR A 426 -4.14 13.19 20.77
C TYR A 426 -3.50 14.49 21.24
N SER A 427 -4.26 15.58 21.14
CA SER A 427 -3.96 16.84 21.81
C SER A 427 -5.21 17.38 22.49
N THR A 428 -5.07 17.88 23.72
CA THR A 428 -6.16 18.38 24.56
C THR A 428 -6.18 19.90 24.60
N ASN A 429 -7.38 20.47 24.69
CA ASN A 429 -7.63 21.89 24.95
C ASN A 429 -7.83 22.19 26.46
N GLY A 430 -7.44 21.27 27.35
CA GLY A 430 -7.66 21.35 28.80
C GLY A 430 -9.01 20.79 29.28
N THR A 431 -9.94 20.47 28.37
CA THR A 431 -11.23 19.84 28.71
C THR A 431 -11.55 18.59 27.90
N LYS A 432 -11.05 18.53 26.65
CA LYS A 432 -11.26 17.43 25.71
C LYS A 432 -10.00 17.19 24.89
N SER A 433 -9.71 15.93 24.64
CA SER A 433 -8.69 15.47 23.68
C SER A 433 -9.27 15.39 22.27
N ASN A 434 -8.48 15.73 21.26
CA ASN A 434 -8.82 15.65 19.84
C ASN A 434 -7.73 14.87 19.10
N PHE A 435 -8.03 14.28 17.93
CA PHE A 435 -6.97 13.70 17.08
C PHE A 435 -5.94 14.76 16.75
N ALA A 436 -4.66 14.42 16.89
CA ALA A 436 -3.57 15.29 16.53
C ALA A 436 -2.53 14.54 15.69
N VAL A 437 -2.16 15.14 14.56
CA VAL A 437 -1.15 14.64 13.64
C VAL A 437 -0.13 15.73 13.38
N ALA A 438 1.14 15.47 13.63
CA ALA A 438 2.23 16.37 13.24
C ALA A 438 3.07 15.74 12.14
N ARG A 439 3.51 16.57 11.19
CA ARG A 439 4.57 16.20 10.25
C ARG A 439 5.74 17.17 10.38
N PHE A 440 6.91 16.57 10.43
CA PHE A 440 8.17 17.28 10.39
C PHE A 440 8.88 16.97 9.07
N THR A 441 9.56 17.96 8.54
CA THR A 441 10.42 17.80 7.36
C THR A 441 11.56 16.84 7.67
N SER A 442 12.29 16.42 6.62
CA SER A 442 13.57 15.74 6.80
C SER A 442 14.64 16.61 7.50
N THR A 443 14.38 17.91 7.75
CA THR A 443 15.21 18.80 8.58
C THR A 443 14.54 19.16 9.92
N GLY A 444 13.56 18.39 10.38
CA GLY A 444 13.02 18.45 11.75
C GLY A 444 12.15 19.66 12.06
N THR A 445 12.17 20.69 11.23
CA THR A 445 11.22 21.79 11.32
C THR A 445 9.80 21.23 11.15
N PRO A 446 8.80 21.72 11.91
CA PRO A 446 7.41 21.51 11.58
C PRO A 446 7.19 21.87 10.11
N ASP A 447 6.56 20.97 9.36
CA ASP A 447 6.46 21.13 7.91
C ASP A 447 5.38 22.18 7.59
N ALA A 448 5.79 23.40 7.23
CA ALA A 448 4.86 24.46 6.87
C ALA A 448 3.98 24.10 5.64
N GLY A 449 4.39 23.12 4.82
CA GLY A 449 3.57 22.53 3.76
C GLY A 449 2.52 21.52 4.26
N PHE A 450 2.48 21.23 5.57
CA PHE A 450 1.53 20.35 6.23
C PHE A 450 0.58 21.17 7.14
N ALA A 451 -0.66 21.35 6.68
CA ALA A 451 -1.74 22.08 7.34
C ALA A 451 -1.47 23.57 7.67
N GLY A 452 -0.28 24.10 7.38
CA GLY A 452 0.16 25.46 7.72
C GLY A 452 1.21 25.49 8.83
N PRO A 453 0.94 25.01 10.06
CA PRO A 453 1.90 25.07 11.16
C PRO A 453 2.81 23.82 11.26
N GLY A 454 2.58 22.77 10.46
CA GLY A 454 3.24 21.47 10.61
C GLY A 454 2.45 20.44 11.40
N TRP A 455 1.22 20.77 11.81
CA TRP A 455 0.30 19.84 12.45
C TRP A 455 -1.16 20.14 12.12
N ALA A 456 -1.98 19.09 12.15
CA ALA A 456 -3.42 19.16 12.07
C ALA A 456 -4.02 18.66 13.38
N ILE A 457 -4.98 19.42 13.91
CA ILE A 457 -5.90 18.96 14.97
C ILE A 457 -7.20 18.62 14.27
N THR A 458 -7.81 17.51 14.64
CA THR A 458 -9.09 17.09 14.07
C THR A 458 -10.05 16.77 15.19
N VAL A 459 -10.99 17.69 15.40
CA VAL A 459 -12.19 17.45 16.18
C VAL A 459 -13.10 16.57 15.31
N ILE A 460 -13.50 15.41 15.83
CA ILE A 460 -14.34 14.43 15.15
C ILE A 460 -15.69 14.36 15.84
N GLY A 461 -15.69 13.98 17.11
CA GLY A 461 -16.89 13.88 17.95
C GLY A 461 -17.13 15.15 18.78
N THR A 462 -17.95 15.02 19.83
CA THR A 462 -18.12 16.10 20.82
C THR A 462 -17.42 15.82 22.15
N GLY A 463 -16.85 14.63 22.34
CA GLY A 463 -16.11 14.20 23.52
C GLY A 463 -14.59 14.18 23.30
N ASN A 464 -13.95 13.08 23.70
CA ASN A 464 -12.52 12.83 23.50
C ASN A 464 -12.27 12.01 22.22
N ASP A 465 -11.30 12.43 21.40
CA ASP A 465 -10.80 11.68 20.25
C ASP A 465 -9.32 11.31 20.48
N VAL A 466 -8.97 10.04 20.28
CA VAL A 466 -7.62 9.48 20.47
C VAL A 466 -7.21 8.63 19.28
N ALA A 467 -6.15 9.02 18.57
CA ALA A 467 -5.56 8.20 17.51
C ALA A 467 -4.67 7.09 18.11
N HIS A 468 -4.75 5.89 17.55
CA HIS A 468 -3.96 4.72 17.96
C HIS A 468 -3.04 4.19 16.84
N GLY A 469 -3.35 4.47 15.57
CA GLY A 469 -2.56 4.03 14.43
C GLY A 469 -2.39 5.12 13.37
N VAL A 470 -1.25 5.07 12.65
CA VAL A 470 -0.97 5.90 11.48
C VAL A 470 -0.35 5.06 10.38
N ASN A 471 -0.84 5.22 9.16
CA ASN A 471 -0.35 4.56 7.95
C ASN A 471 -0.16 5.60 6.84
N ILE A 472 0.91 5.45 6.07
CA ILE A 472 1.24 6.30 4.91
C ILE A 472 0.88 5.53 3.64
N GLN A 473 0.06 6.14 2.79
CA GLN A 473 -0.30 5.58 1.49
C GLN A 473 0.81 5.82 0.45
N PRO A 474 0.88 5.05 -0.65
CA PRO A 474 1.95 5.17 -1.66
C PRO A 474 2.10 6.56 -2.30
N ASP A 475 1.03 7.34 -2.34
CA ASP A 475 0.94 8.72 -2.83
C ASP A 475 1.36 9.78 -1.80
N GLY A 476 1.56 9.40 -0.53
CA GLY A 476 1.85 10.28 0.59
C GLY A 476 0.62 10.82 1.35
N LYS A 477 -0.61 10.40 1.01
CA LYS A 477 -1.78 10.59 1.88
C LYS A 477 -1.58 9.83 3.19
N ILE A 478 -2.21 10.31 4.25
CA ILE A 478 -2.01 9.81 5.63
C ILE A 478 -3.34 9.33 6.17
N ILE A 479 -3.43 8.05 6.52
CA ILE A 479 -4.59 7.46 7.18
C ILE A 479 -4.27 7.28 8.65
N VAL A 480 -5.07 7.91 9.51
CA VAL A 480 -5.00 7.80 10.97
C VAL A 480 -6.27 7.16 11.48
N SER A 481 -6.15 6.19 12.40
CA SER A 481 -7.33 5.56 13.01
C SER A 481 -7.24 5.51 14.53
N GLY A 482 -8.40 5.43 15.18
CA GLY A 482 -8.51 5.26 16.62
C GLY A 482 -9.96 5.36 17.06
N THR A 483 -10.18 6.04 18.20
CA THR A 483 -11.49 6.13 18.85
C THR A 483 -11.91 7.60 18.95
N THR A 484 -13.15 7.91 18.60
CA THR A 484 -13.81 9.21 18.81
C THR A 484 -14.96 9.05 19.79
N ASN A 485 -15.28 10.06 20.59
CA ASN A 485 -16.45 10.03 21.46
C ASN A 485 -17.45 11.11 21.04
N ASP A 486 -18.72 10.74 20.81
CA ASP A 486 -19.74 11.68 20.33
C ASP A 486 -20.32 12.60 21.43
N GLY A 487 -19.84 12.47 22.68
CA GLY A 487 -20.37 13.09 23.89
C GLY A 487 -21.19 12.12 24.76
N THR A 488 -21.55 10.96 24.21
CA THR A 488 -22.29 9.89 24.88
C THR A 488 -21.66 8.51 24.69
N HIS A 489 -21.11 8.21 23.51
CA HIS A 489 -20.55 6.90 23.17
C HIS A 489 -19.24 7.01 22.39
N ASP A 490 -18.36 6.03 22.56
CA ASP A 490 -17.18 5.83 21.73
C ASP A 490 -17.56 5.24 20.34
N SER A 491 -16.83 5.61 19.30
CA SER A 491 -16.97 5.10 17.93
C SER A 491 -15.61 4.90 17.29
N PHE A 492 -15.51 3.98 16.32
CA PHE A 492 -14.31 3.89 15.51
C PHE A 492 -14.19 5.16 14.67
N ALA A 493 -12.99 5.73 14.62
CA ALA A 493 -12.67 6.90 13.81
C ALA A 493 -11.53 6.58 12.85
N ILE A 494 -11.67 7.05 11.61
CA ILE A 494 -10.62 7.07 10.60
C ILE A 494 -10.61 8.45 9.91
N VAL A 495 -9.43 9.04 9.82
CA VAL A 495 -9.22 10.35 9.19
C VAL A 495 -8.18 10.20 8.09
N ARG A 496 -8.48 10.74 6.90
CA ARG A 496 -7.52 10.83 5.81
C ARG A 496 -7.10 12.28 5.60
N TYR A 497 -5.80 12.52 5.67
CA TYR A 497 -5.17 13.78 5.33
C TYR A 497 -4.51 13.67 3.96
N LEU A 498 -4.60 14.74 3.17
CA LEU A 498 -3.78 14.91 1.99
C LEU A 498 -2.29 14.92 2.38
N ALA A 499 -1.41 14.70 1.41
CA ALA A 499 0.02 14.91 1.59
C ALA A 499 0.38 16.36 2.01
N GLY A 500 -0.56 17.32 1.89
CA GLY A 500 -0.44 18.68 2.41
C GLY A 500 -1.05 18.91 3.81
N GLY A 501 -1.46 17.86 4.54
CA GLY A 501 -2.00 17.95 5.90
C GLY A 501 -3.40 18.54 6.06
N ALA A 502 -3.97 19.13 5.00
CA ALA A 502 -5.39 19.39 4.93
C ALA A 502 -6.19 18.07 4.99
N LEU A 503 -7.38 18.12 5.58
CA LEU A 503 -8.35 17.03 5.49
C LEU A 503 -8.69 16.76 4.03
N ASP A 504 -8.76 15.48 3.67
CA ASP A 504 -9.05 15.06 2.31
C ASP A 504 -10.56 14.98 2.07
N ASN A 505 -11.16 16.06 1.56
CA ASN A 505 -12.61 16.13 1.32
C ASN A 505 -13.13 15.10 0.29
N ASN A 506 -12.27 14.38 -0.44
CA ASN A 506 -12.72 13.25 -1.27
C ASN A 506 -12.98 11.98 -0.42
N PHE A 507 -12.44 11.93 0.80
CA PHE A 507 -12.70 10.92 1.82
C PHE A 507 -13.88 11.35 2.69
N SER A 508 -15.00 10.63 2.63
CA SER A 508 -16.25 10.90 3.37
C SER A 508 -16.91 12.28 3.15
N GLY A 509 -16.36 13.13 2.28
CA GLY A 509 -16.81 14.50 2.04
C GLY A 509 -16.09 15.57 2.87
N ASP A 510 -15.47 15.21 4.00
CA ASP A 510 -14.82 16.15 4.93
C ASP A 510 -13.47 15.64 5.50
N GLY A 511 -12.95 14.52 5.00
CA GLY A 511 -11.74 13.85 5.48
C GLY A 511 -11.95 12.88 6.65
N LYS A 512 -13.16 12.76 7.21
CA LYS A 512 -13.42 11.98 8.43
C LYS A 512 -14.49 10.93 8.19
N ALA A 513 -14.20 9.68 8.52
CA ALA A 513 -15.23 8.66 8.68
C ALA A 513 -15.29 8.23 10.15
N THR A 514 -16.49 8.26 10.71
CA THR A 514 -16.79 7.62 11.99
C THR A 514 -17.70 6.44 11.74
N THR A 515 -17.64 5.44 12.61
CA THR A 515 -18.63 4.39 12.57
C THR A 515 -18.91 3.78 13.94
N ALA A 516 -20.21 3.64 14.21
CA ALA A 516 -20.75 2.86 15.31
C ALA A 516 -21.28 1.55 14.71
N ILE A 517 -20.74 0.43 15.16
CA ILE A 517 -21.07 -0.89 14.61
C ILE A 517 -22.49 -1.30 15.03
N THR A 518 -22.85 -0.94 16.25
CA THR A 518 -24.25 -0.90 16.71
C THR A 518 -24.51 0.46 17.37
N SER A 519 -25.75 0.96 17.29
CA SER A 519 -26.11 2.29 17.78
C SER A 519 -26.16 2.36 19.30
N ASN A 520 -25.71 3.48 19.88
CA ASN A 520 -25.76 3.79 21.31
C ASN A 520 -24.97 2.82 22.21
N VAL A 521 -23.80 2.38 21.73
CA VAL A 521 -22.80 1.65 22.52
C VAL A 521 -21.39 2.09 22.11
N ASP A 522 -20.44 1.93 23.02
CA ASP A 522 -19.04 2.31 22.78
C ASP A 522 -18.33 1.33 21.83
N ASN A 523 -17.60 1.85 20.84
CA ASN A 523 -16.77 1.08 19.93
C ASN A 523 -15.32 1.55 20.07
N VAL A 524 -14.45 0.76 20.70
CA VAL A 524 -13.06 1.18 20.99
C VAL A 524 -12.09 0.52 20.01
N GLY A 525 -11.44 1.32 19.17
CA GLY A 525 -10.47 0.85 18.20
C GLY A 525 -9.14 0.49 18.88
N THR A 526 -8.74 -0.78 18.83
CA THR A 526 -7.51 -1.30 19.45
C THR A 526 -6.41 -1.62 18.44
N GLY A 527 -6.77 -1.86 17.18
CA GLY A 527 -5.82 -2.23 16.13
C GLY A 527 -6.22 -1.72 14.74
N GLN A 528 -5.21 -1.53 13.89
CA GLN A 528 -5.36 -1.11 12.49
C GLN A 528 -4.55 -2.05 11.60
N ALA A 529 -5.10 -2.38 10.42
CA ALA A 529 -4.34 -2.97 9.32
C ALA A 529 -4.66 -2.26 8.00
N MET A 530 -3.68 -2.19 7.11
CA MET A 530 -3.89 -1.78 5.71
C MET A 530 -3.89 -3.03 4.83
N ALA A 531 -4.97 -3.27 4.10
CA ALA A 531 -5.00 -4.31 3.09
C ALA A 531 -4.09 -3.91 1.90
N ALA A 532 -3.55 -4.90 1.19
CA ALA A 532 -2.64 -4.66 0.04
C ALA A 532 -3.31 -3.88 -1.12
N ASN A 533 -4.64 -3.85 -1.15
CA ASN A 533 -5.47 -3.07 -2.06
C ASN A 533 -5.81 -1.66 -1.52
N GLY A 534 -5.09 -1.19 -0.50
CA GLY A 534 -5.27 0.14 0.10
C GLY A 534 -6.48 0.31 1.00
N LYS A 535 -7.35 -0.69 1.17
CA LYS A 535 -8.51 -0.61 2.06
C LYS A 535 -8.07 -0.65 3.54
N PRO A 536 -8.30 0.40 4.34
CA PRO A 536 -8.00 0.38 5.77
C PRO A 536 -9.04 -0.47 6.52
N VAL A 537 -8.55 -1.24 7.49
CA VAL A 537 -9.32 -2.09 8.40
C VAL A 537 -9.04 -1.62 9.83
N VAL A 538 -10.10 -1.36 10.59
CA VAL A 538 -10.04 -1.04 12.02
C VAL A 538 -10.69 -2.17 12.80
N VAL A 539 -10.05 -2.63 13.87
CA VAL A 539 -10.58 -3.65 14.79
C VAL A 539 -10.61 -3.13 16.22
N GLY A 540 -11.49 -3.74 17.01
CA GLY A 540 -11.73 -3.35 18.38
C GLY A 540 -12.85 -4.17 19.00
N TYR A 541 -13.54 -3.57 19.96
CA TYR A 541 -14.71 -4.18 20.58
C TYR A 541 -15.87 -3.21 20.71
N VAL A 542 -17.08 -3.76 20.78
CA VAL A 542 -18.38 -3.07 20.79
C VAL A 542 -19.07 -3.33 22.12
N ARG A 543 -19.15 -2.33 23.02
CA ARG A 543 -19.69 -2.45 24.40
C ARG A 543 -21.20 -2.63 24.46
N ASN A 544 -21.70 -3.73 23.92
CA ASN A 544 -23.06 -4.20 24.16
C ASN A 544 -23.11 -5.08 25.43
N ALA A 545 -24.14 -5.92 25.58
CA ALA A 545 -24.27 -6.78 26.76
C ALA A 545 -23.14 -7.82 26.92
N SER A 546 -22.41 -8.14 25.85
CA SER A 546 -21.35 -9.16 25.82
C SER A 546 -19.94 -8.62 25.57
N ASP A 547 -19.75 -7.33 25.26
CA ASP A 547 -18.63 -6.80 24.45
C ASP A 547 -18.38 -7.69 23.20
N ASP A 548 -18.71 -7.25 21.97
CA ASP A 548 -18.48 -8.08 20.77
C ASP A 548 -17.21 -7.68 20.01
N PHE A 549 -16.62 -8.61 19.24
CA PHE A 549 -15.53 -8.28 18.29
C PHE A 549 -16.04 -7.32 17.21
N GLY A 550 -15.52 -6.09 17.18
CA GLY A 550 -15.85 -5.08 16.19
C GLY A 550 -14.83 -5.04 15.05
N ILE A 551 -15.31 -5.01 13.81
CA ILE A 551 -14.48 -4.75 12.62
C ILE A 551 -15.20 -3.83 11.63
N ALA A 552 -14.47 -2.85 11.10
CA ALA A 552 -14.92 -2.00 10.01
C ALA A 552 -13.85 -1.93 8.91
N ARG A 553 -14.29 -1.89 7.65
CA ARG A 553 -13.45 -1.66 6.47
C ARG A 553 -14.01 -0.49 5.67
N PHE A 554 -13.11 0.41 5.27
CA PHE A 554 -13.47 1.58 4.49
C PHE A 554 -12.87 1.50 3.08
N ILE A 555 -13.41 2.32 2.18
CA ILE A 555 -12.87 2.52 0.84
C ILE A 555 -11.67 3.46 0.94
N GLY A 556 -10.46 2.91 0.84
CA GLY A 556 -9.23 3.71 0.84
C GLY A 556 -9.00 4.46 -0.49
N ASP A 557 -9.52 3.90 -1.58
CA ASP A 557 -9.32 4.35 -2.96
C ASP A 557 -10.50 3.91 -3.85
N ALA A 558 -11.06 4.84 -4.60
CA ALA A 558 -12.16 4.65 -5.55
C ALA A 558 -11.89 5.31 -6.91
N VAL A 559 -10.72 5.93 -7.09
CA VAL A 559 -10.35 6.63 -8.33
C VAL A 559 -9.67 5.63 -9.26
N ALA A 560 -10.11 5.59 -10.52
CA ALA A 560 -9.45 4.73 -11.51
C ALA A 560 -8.17 5.40 -12.04
N PRO A 561 -7.11 4.61 -12.34
CA PRO A 561 -5.90 5.11 -12.98
C PRO A 561 -6.16 5.95 -14.22
N THR A 562 -5.27 6.90 -14.46
CA THR A 562 -5.23 7.68 -15.70
C THR A 562 -5.10 6.79 -16.94
N ALA A 563 -5.47 7.34 -18.09
CA ALA A 563 -5.34 6.68 -19.39
C ALA A 563 -3.89 6.25 -19.64
N GLY A 564 -3.69 4.96 -19.95
CA GLY A 564 -2.35 4.41 -20.13
C GLY A 564 -1.63 4.91 -21.38
N VAL A 565 -0.34 5.20 -21.26
CA VAL A 565 0.52 5.73 -22.32
C VAL A 565 1.47 4.64 -22.81
N VAL A 566 1.59 4.48 -24.14
CA VAL A 566 2.58 3.62 -24.79
C VAL A 566 3.70 4.49 -25.37
N SER A 567 4.94 4.22 -24.98
CA SER A 567 6.12 5.06 -25.26
C SER A 567 7.22 4.28 -25.95
N GLY A 568 7.99 4.95 -26.83
CA GLY A 568 9.13 4.35 -27.54
C GLY A 568 8.80 3.63 -28.85
N LEU A 569 7.56 3.71 -29.34
CA LEU A 569 7.20 3.27 -30.69
C LEU A 569 7.51 4.36 -31.73
N THR A 570 8.20 3.99 -32.80
CA THR A 570 8.37 4.80 -34.03
C THR A 570 7.37 4.33 -35.09
N ARG A 571 6.93 5.23 -36.00
CA ARG A 571 6.00 4.88 -37.10
C ARG A 571 6.47 3.65 -37.89
N TYR A 572 7.77 3.55 -38.14
CA TYR A 572 8.39 2.41 -38.82
C TYR A 572 9.47 1.79 -37.94
N THR A 573 9.63 0.46 -37.99
CA THR A 573 10.77 -0.24 -37.40
C THR A 573 11.34 -1.31 -38.33
N THR A 574 12.63 -1.21 -38.63
CA THR A 574 13.38 -2.21 -39.41
C THR A 574 14.01 -3.29 -38.52
N ASN A 575 13.88 -3.19 -37.19
CA ASN A 575 14.40 -4.14 -36.22
C ASN A 575 13.37 -5.24 -35.94
N LEU A 576 13.80 -6.51 -36.01
CA LEU A 576 12.95 -7.67 -35.73
C LEU A 576 12.62 -7.84 -34.24
N GLY A 577 13.50 -7.35 -33.36
CA GLY A 577 13.22 -7.16 -31.94
C GLY A 577 13.31 -5.67 -31.64
N PHE A 578 12.24 -5.11 -31.08
CA PHE A 578 12.23 -3.78 -30.50
C PHE A 578 11.53 -3.84 -29.15
N SER A 579 11.91 -2.93 -28.26
CA SER A 579 11.30 -2.77 -26.95
C SER A 579 10.59 -1.43 -26.91
N PHE A 580 9.42 -1.40 -26.29
CA PHE A 580 8.67 -0.20 -25.97
C PHE A 580 8.22 -0.30 -24.51
N SER A 581 7.92 0.85 -23.91
CA SER A 581 7.47 0.93 -22.52
C SER A 581 6.01 1.38 -22.45
N TRP A 582 5.41 1.19 -21.29
CA TRP A 582 4.10 1.74 -20.98
C TRP A 582 4.05 2.25 -19.54
N SER A 583 3.16 3.20 -19.31
CA SER A 583 2.92 3.79 -17.99
C SER A 583 1.45 4.19 -17.83
N ALA A 584 1.02 4.32 -16.59
CA ALA A 584 -0.19 5.03 -16.18
C ALA A 584 0.12 5.64 -14.82
N ALA A 585 -0.44 6.80 -14.53
CA ALA A 585 -0.43 7.39 -13.20
C ALA A 585 -1.71 7.00 -12.45
N ASP A 586 -1.57 6.87 -11.15
CA ASP A 586 -2.63 6.62 -10.18
C ASP A 586 -2.33 7.50 -8.96
N ASP A 587 -3.35 8.06 -8.33
CA ASP A 587 -3.17 9.11 -7.32
C ASP A 587 -3.20 8.59 -5.88
N ASN A 588 -3.34 7.27 -5.65
CA ASN A 588 -3.66 6.76 -4.31
C ASN A 588 -3.00 5.40 -4.02
N THR A 589 -3.49 4.29 -4.58
CA THR A 589 -2.92 2.94 -4.29
C THR A 589 -1.78 2.50 -5.21
N GLY A 590 -1.58 3.21 -6.32
CA GLY A 590 -0.59 2.91 -7.33
C GLY A 590 -1.01 1.75 -8.25
N ILE A 591 -0.36 1.63 -9.40
CA ILE A 591 -0.68 0.57 -10.36
C ILE A 591 -0.41 -0.82 -9.76
N GLY A 592 -1.41 -1.70 -9.77
CA GLY A 592 -1.29 -3.11 -9.44
C GLY A 592 -1.05 -3.98 -10.68
N ARG A 593 -1.61 -3.59 -11.84
CA ARG A 593 -1.50 -4.31 -13.11
C ARG A 593 -1.64 -3.39 -14.32
N PHE A 594 -0.99 -3.75 -15.43
CA PHE A 594 -1.29 -3.19 -16.76
C PHE A 594 -1.98 -4.22 -17.63
N ASP A 595 -3.02 -3.80 -18.36
CA ASP A 595 -3.59 -4.58 -19.47
C ASP A 595 -3.17 -3.92 -20.79
N LEU A 596 -2.47 -4.67 -21.67
CA LEU A 596 -2.00 -4.22 -22.98
C LEU A 596 -2.77 -4.95 -24.08
N ILE A 597 -3.43 -4.18 -24.96
CA ILE A 597 -4.18 -4.67 -26.11
C ILE A 597 -3.51 -4.26 -27.42
N ARG A 598 -3.67 -5.08 -28.46
CA ARG A 598 -3.13 -4.86 -29.81
C ARG A 598 -4.18 -5.06 -30.88
N SER A 599 -4.15 -4.21 -31.90
CA SER A 599 -4.82 -4.35 -33.18
C SER A 599 -3.79 -4.30 -34.32
N PHE A 600 -4.14 -4.81 -35.50
CA PHE A 600 -3.27 -4.76 -36.68
C PHE A 600 -4.04 -4.67 -38.00
N ALA A 601 -3.38 -4.12 -39.02
CA ALA A 601 -3.84 -4.10 -40.41
C ALA A 601 -2.71 -4.54 -41.34
N ASN A 602 -3.05 -5.26 -42.42
CA ASN A 602 -2.11 -5.66 -43.46
C ASN A 602 -1.83 -4.50 -44.42
N TYR A 603 -0.64 -4.44 -45.01
CA TYR A 603 -0.22 -3.43 -46.01
C TYR A 603 -1.21 -3.22 -47.17
N ASN A 604 -2.06 -4.20 -47.50
CA ASN A 604 -3.05 -4.12 -48.58
C ASN A 604 -4.51 -3.86 -48.11
N SER A 605 -4.71 -3.59 -46.82
CA SER A 605 -6.03 -3.37 -46.20
C SER A 605 -6.12 -1.99 -45.56
N SER A 606 -7.26 -1.31 -45.68
CA SER A 606 -7.57 -0.09 -44.93
C SER A 606 -8.20 -0.35 -43.56
N THR A 607 -8.45 -1.62 -43.22
CA THR A 607 -9.22 -2.02 -42.03
C THR A 607 -8.32 -2.72 -41.01
N PHE A 608 -8.37 -2.24 -39.78
CA PHE A 608 -7.73 -2.83 -38.61
C PHE A 608 -8.57 -3.97 -38.00
N SER A 609 -7.89 -4.95 -37.39
CA SER A 609 -8.55 -5.99 -36.59
C SER A 609 -9.25 -5.39 -35.35
N SER A 610 -10.19 -6.12 -34.77
CA SER A 610 -10.59 -5.81 -33.39
C SER A 610 -9.40 -6.01 -32.44
N TYR A 611 -9.33 -5.20 -31.38
CA TYR A 611 -8.28 -5.31 -30.37
C TYR A 611 -8.34 -6.65 -29.63
N ARG A 612 -7.18 -7.15 -29.19
CA ARG A 612 -7.04 -8.34 -28.33
C ARG A 612 -6.00 -8.07 -27.25
N THR A 613 -6.24 -8.54 -26.04
CA THR A 613 -5.24 -8.56 -24.96
C THR A 613 -4.06 -9.42 -25.37
N ILE A 614 -2.86 -8.86 -25.27
CA ILE A 614 -1.59 -9.54 -25.54
C ILE A 614 -0.72 -9.68 -24.28
N PHE A 615 -0.96 -8.86 -23.27
CA PHE A 615 -0.31 -8.94 -21.96
C PHE A 615 -1.25 -8.41 -20.87
N SER A 616 -1.18 -9.04 -19.69
CA SER A 616 -1.79 -8.57 -18.46
C SER A 616 -0.88 -8.97 -17.30
N GLY A 617 -0.34 -8.00 -16.56
CA GLY A 617 0.69 -8.28 -15.54
C GLY A 617 1.15 -7.05 -14.75
N PRO A 618 1.94 -7.24 -13.68
CA PRO A 618 2.30 -6.18 -12.75
C PRO A 618 3.26 -5.13 -13.35
N PRO A 619 3.41 -3.95 -12.73
CA PRO A 619 4.45 -2.98 -13.09
C PRO A 619 5.85 -3.60 -13.12
N GLY A 620 6.69 -3.13 -14.05
CA GLY A 620 8.05 -3.63 -14.24
C GLY A 620 8.17 -4.99 -14.95
N ALA A 621 7.07 -5.72 -15.15
CA ALA A 621 7.09 -6.93 -15.97
C ALA A 621 7.30 -6.59 -17.45
N THR A 622 8.20 -7.33 -18.09
CA THR A 622 8.48 -7.23 -19.54
C THR A 622 7.76 -8.34 -20.30
N SER A 623 7.53 -8.12 -21.60
CA SER A 623 6.90 -9.11 -22.47
C SER A 623 7.42 -8.98 -23.90
N SER A 624 7.51 -10.10 -24.61
CA SER A 624 7.93 -10.17 -26.02
C SER A 624 6.79 -10.68 -26.88
N PHE A 625 6.57 -10.04 -28.03
CA PHE A 625 5.48 -10.38 -28.94
C PHE A 625 6.03 -10.67 -30.34
N SER A 626 5.63 -11.79 -30.93
CA SER A 626 5.95 -12.08 -32.33
C SER A 626 5.09 -11.21 -33.24
N LEU A 627 5.74 -10.37 -34.06
CA LEU A 627 5.12 -9.52 -35.08
C LEU A 627 5.56 -9.98 -36.48
N LYS A 628 4.77 -9.68 -37.50
CA LYS A 628 5.03 -10.07 -38.90
C LYS A 628 5.32 -8.82 -39.76
N PRO A 629 6.29 -8.89 -40.68
CA PRO A 629 6.48 -7.88 -41.74
C PRO A 629 5.21 -7.67 -42.58
N GLY A 630 5.02 -6.45 -43.08
CA GLY A 630 3.86 -6.03 -43.86
C GLY A 630 2.60 -5.75 -43.05
N PHE A 631 2.75 -5.31 -41.80
CA PHE A 631 1.63 -4.97 -40.94
C PHE A 631 1.88 -3.68 -40.17
N THR A 632 0.87 -2.82 -40.14
CA THR A 632 0.75 -1.76 -39.14
C THR A 632 0.16 -2.36 -37.87
N TYR A 633 0.85 -2.24 -36.74
CA TYR A 633 0.39 -2.65 -35.41
C TYR A 633 0.07 -1.43 -34.57
N CYS A 634 -1.08 -1.44 -33.91
CA CYS A 634 -1.48 -0.40 -32.95
C CYS A 634 -1.68 -1.01 -31.57
N PHE A 635 -1.15 -0.35 -30.55
CA PHE A 635 -1.15 -0.78 -29.15
C PHE A 635 -1.87 0.25 -28.30
N GLN A 636 -2.69 -0.22 -27.37
CA GLN A 636 -3.27 0.60 -26.30
C GLN A 636 -3.03 -0.10 -24.96
N VAL A 637 -2.84 0.68 -23.91
CA VAL A 637 -2.62 0.18 -22.55
C VAL A 637 -3.53 0.91 -21.57
N ARG A 638 -3.89 0.23 -20.49
CA ARG A 638 -4.55 0.82 -19.32
C ARG A 638 -3.88 0.35 -18.04
N GLY A 639 -3.92 1.20 -17.02
CA GLY A 639 -3.63 0.79 -15.65
C GLY A 639 -4.85 0.15 -14.98
N VAL A 640 -4.59 -0.75 -14.05
CA VAL A 640 -5.50 -1.15 -12.97
C VAL A 640 -4.70 -0.96 -11.68
N ASP A 641 -5.26 -0.23 -10.73
CA ASP A 641 -4.59 0.08 -9.46
C ASP A 641 -4.51 -1.18 -8.55
N ARG A 642 -4.18 -0.99 -7.27
CA ARG A 642 -4.23 -2.08 -6.29
C ARG A 642 -5.62 -2.23 -5.65
N ALA A 643 -6.41 -1.16 -5.59
CA ALA A 643 -7.80 -1.18 -5.12
C ALA A 643 -8.73 -2.07 -5.98
N GLY A 644 -8.40 -2.23 -7.25
CA GLY A 644 -9.16 -2.92 -8.29
C GLY A 644 -9.81 -1.99 -9.32
N ASN A 645 -9.65 -0.66 -9.23
CA ASN A 645 -10.26 0.27 -10.16
C ASN A 645 -9.56 0.21 -11.52
N VAL A 646 -10.35 0.22 -12.60
CA VAL A 646 -9.87 -0.05 -13.96
C VAL A 646 -9.83 1.25 -14.75
N GLY A 647 -8.62 1.74 -15.04
CA GLY A 647 -8.41 2.91 -15.87
C GLY A 647 -8.85 2.71 -17.33
N PRO A 648 -9.08 3.80 -18.08
CA PRO A 648 -9.40 3.71 -19.51
C PRO A 648 -8.17 3.29 -20.33
N PHE A 649 -8.40 2.64 -21.47
CA PHE A 649 -7.36 2.49 -22.48
C PHE A 649 -7.01 3.86 -23.06
N GLY A 650 -5.72 4.20 -23.07
CA GLY A 650 -5.26 5.45 -23.70
C GLY A 650 -5.24 5.40 -25.22
N LEU A 651 -4.69 6.44 -25.83
CA LEU A 651 -4.61 6.57 -27.28
C LEU A 651 -3.76 5.45 -27.91
N ALA A 652 -4.14 5.04 -29.12
CA ALA A 652 -3.40 4.05 -29.88
C ALA A 652 -2.04 4.61 -30.30
N SER A 653 -0.96 3.93 -29.91
CA SER A 653 0.39 4.17 -30.40
C SER A 653 0.79 3.03 -31.34
N CYS A 654 1.31 3.37 -32.51
CA CYS A 654 1.41 2.42 -33.63
C CYS A 654 2.80 2.37 -34.26
N THR A 655 3.13 1.22 -34.82
CA THR A 655 4.38 0.97 -35.55
C THR A 655 4.13 0.00 -36.71
N GLU A 656 4.84 0.20 -37.81
CA GLU A 656 4.80 -0.62 -39.00
C GLU A 656 6.12 -1.39 -39.16
N LEU A 657 6.00 -2.68 -39.47
CA LEU A 657 7.13 -3.51 -39.88
C LEU A 657 7.11 -3.61 -41.41
N PRO A 658 8.11 -3.09 -42.13
CA PRO A 658 8.08 -3.00 -43.59
C PRO A 658 7.81 -4.32 -44.32
N VAL A 659 7.11 -4.24 -45.44
CA VAL A 659 6.88 -5.33 -46.38
C VAL A 659 8.21 -5.78 -46.99
N ASP A 660 8.57 -7.02 -46.69
CA ASP A 660 9.78 -7.72 -47.17
C ASP A 660 9.88 -7.77 -48.71
N ASP A 661 11.08 -7.57 -49.27
CA ASP A 661 11.33 -7.47 -50.71
C ASP A 661 10.86 -8.69 -51.52
N ARG A 662 10.76 -9.86 -50.88
CA ARG A 662 10.29 -11.10 -51.52
C ARG A 662 8.80 -11.08 -51.83
N VAL A 663 8.01 -10.21 -51.18
CA VAL A 663 6.57 -10.03 -51.41
C VAL A 663 6.31 -9.18 -52.66
N LEU A 664 7.30 -8.41 -53.12
CA LEU A 664 7.16 -7.54 -54.29
C LEU A 664 7.12 -8.35 -55.59
N THR A 665 6.14 -8.07 -56.45
CA THR A 665 6.03 -8.68 -57.78
C THR A 665 7.00 -8.00 -58.74
N VAL A 666 7.80 -8.80 -59.46
CA VAL A 666 8.85 -8.33 -60.38
C VAL A 666 8.32 -8.16 -61.80
N HIS A 667 8.64 -7.03 -62.43
CA HIS A 667 8.41 -6.76 -63.85
C HIS A 667 9.71 -6.31 -64.52
N GLY A 668 10.16 -7.04 -65.53
CA GLY A 668 11.47 -6.82 -66.16
C GLY A 668 12.64 -7.31 -65.29
N SER A 669 13.83 -6.77 -65.55
CA SER A 669 15.10 -7.32 -65.06
C SER A 669 15.44 -6.95 -63.61
N TRP A 670 14.79 -7.56 -62.62
CA TRP A 670 15.26 -7.52 -61.21
C TRP A 670 15.88 -8.84 -60.80
N THR A 671 16.96 -8.76 -60.01
CA THR A 671 17.61 -9.92 -59.39
C THR A 671 17.40 -9.92 -57.88
N SER A 672 17.29 -11.11 -57.28
CA SER A 672 17.33 -11.28 -55.83
C SER A 672 18.75 -11.56 -55.38
N ALA A 673 19.13 -11.03 -54.21
CA ALA A 673 20.36 -11.39 -53.53
C ALA A 673 20.13 -11.57 -52.02
N THR A 674 21.11 -12.16 -51.33
CA THR A 674 21.13 -12.31 -49.88
C THR A 674 22.31 -11.56 -49.26
N ASN A 675 22.06 -10.83 -48.17
CA ASN A 675 23.06 -10.08 -47.42
C ASN A 675 22.54 -9.86 -46.00
N SER A 676 23.28 -10.31 -44.99
CA SER A 676 22.87 -10.24 -43.58
C SER A 676 22.70 -8.81 -43.04
N ARG A 677 23.21 -7.80 -43.76
CA ARG A 677 23.03 -6.39 -43.40
C ARG A 677 21.66 -5.84 -43.81
N ASP A 678 21.00 -6.42 -44.80
CA ASP A 678 19.73 -5.92 -45.35
C ASP A 678 18.51 -6.37 -44.55
N TYR A 679 17.35 -5.78 -44.83
CA TYR A 679 16.12 -6.13 -44.15
C TYR A 679 15.83 -7.62 -44.39
N ARG A 680 15.69 -8.38 -43.30
CA ARG A 680 15.37 -9.82 -43.34
C ARG A 680 16.37 -10.69 -44.13
N GLY A 681 17.58 -10.16 -44.37
CA GLY A 681 18.67 -10.85 -45.05
C GLY A 681 18.57 -10.89 -46.59
N THR A 682 17.62 -10.19 -47.20
CA THR A 682 17.32 -10.24 -48.65
C THR A 682 17.18 -8.86 -49.26
N LEU A 683 17.34 -8.78 -50.58
CA LEU A 683 17.14 -7.57 -51.38
C LEU A 683 16.71 -7.89 -52.81
N ARG A 684 16.07 -6.91 -53.46
CA ARG A 684 15.91 -6.83 -54.92
C ARG A 684 16.81 -5.75 -55.48
N GLN A 685 17.55 -6.04 -56.55
CA GLN A 685 18.37 -5.05 -57.26
C GLN A 685 18.18 -5.08 -58.78
N SER A 686 18.30 -3.91 -59.42
CA SER A 686 18.33 -3.76 -60.87
C SER A 686 19.23 -2.59 -61.32
N SER A 687 19.75 -2.69 -62.55
CA SER A 687 20.46 -1.63 -63.28
C SER A 687 19.72 -1.22 -64.59
N THR A 688 18.53 -1.78 -64.81
CA THR A 688 17.77 -1.66 -66.06
C THR A 688 16.67 -0.61 -65.95
N ALA A 689 16.85 0.52 -66.64
CA ALA A 689 15.83 1.57 -66.70
C ALA A 689 14.47 1.01 -67.17
N GLY A 690 13.41 1.38 -66.47
CA GLY A 690 12.05 0.94 -66.76
C GLY A 690 11.63 -0.38 -66.12
N ALA A 691 12.55 -1.21 -65.62
CA ALA A 691 12.20 -2.35 -64.78
C ALA A 691 11.49 -1.88 -63.50
N SER A 692 10.54 -2.65 -62.98
CA SER A 692 9.76 -2.24 -61.80
C SER A 692 9.40 -3.38 -60.84
N LEU A 693 9.15 -2.99 -59.60
CA LEU A 693 8.58 -3.82 -58.54
C LEU A 693 7.18 -3.28 -58.22
N THR A 694 6.17 -4.15 -58.06
CA THR A 694 4.80 -3.74 -57.74
C THR A 694 4.25 -4.40 -56.49
N LEU A 695 3.43 -3.66 -55.74
CA LEU A 695 2.76 -4.13 -54.52
C LEU A 695 1.35 -3.48 -54.41
N PRO A 696 0.27 -4.23 -54.17
CA PRO A 696 -1.01 -3.61 -53.79
C PRO A 696 -0.90 -3.02 -52.38
N VAL A 697 -1.21 -1.74 -52.22
CA VAL A 697 -1.09 -1.01 -50.95
C VAL A 697 -2.38 -0.28 -50.58
N ALA A 698 -2.61 -0.15 -49.27
CA ALA A 698 -3.52 0.81 -48.65
C ALA A 698 -2.73 1.54 -47.55
N TYR A 699 -2.58 2.87 -47.65
CA TYR A 699 -1.65 3.61 -46.79
C TYR A 699 -2.09 5.06 -46.54
N ARG A 700 -1.67 5.61 -45.40
CA ARG A 700 -1.53 7.07 -45.19
C ARG A 700 -0.08 7.49 -45.40
N HIS A 701 0.86 6.76 -44.83
CA HIS A 701 2.28 7.00 -44.96
C HIS A 701 2.96 5.87 -45.72
N LEU A 702 3.86 6.23 -46.62
CA LEU A 702 4.63 5.30 -47.43
C LEU A 702 6.12 5.58 -47.27
N ALA A 703 6.92 4.53 -47.09
CA ALA A 703 8.37 4.60 -46.99
C ALA A 703 9.05 3.49 -47.81
N LEU A 704 10.30 3.72 -48.19
CA LEU A 704 11.17 2.70 -48.74
C LEU A 704 12.26 2.36 -47.74
N VAL A 705 12.64 1.08 -47.66
CA VAL A 705 13.86 0.62 -47.01
C VAL A 705 14.81 0.18 -48.11
N VAL A 706 15.96 0.85 -48.20
CA VAL A 706 16.85 0.77 -49.36
C VAL A 706 18.31 0.77 -48.94
N THR A 707 19.17 0.23 -49.80
CA THR A 707 20.59 0.54 -49.76
C THR A 707 20.89 1.78 -50.59
N VAL A 708 21.49 2.80 -49.97
CA VAL A 708 22.05 3.98 -50.65
C VAL A 708 23.56 3.83 -50.81
N CYS A 709 24.13 4.27 -51.94
CA CYS A 709 25.55 4.01 -52.27
C CYS A 709 26.13 4.95 -53.34
N PRO A 710 27.47 5.00 -53.54
CA PRO A 710 28.10 5.90 -54.52
C PRO A 710 27.75 5.60 -55.98
N THR A 711 27.42 4.35 -56.29
CA THR A 711 27.03 3.88 -57.63
C THR A 711 25.52 3.75 -57.81
N CYS A 712 24.74 4.13 -56.79
CA CYS A 712 23.30 3.99 -56.78
C CYS A 712 22.62 5.08 -57.63
N GLY A 713 21.50 4.72 -58.26
CA GLY A 713 20.71 5.58 -59.14
C GLY A 713 19.49 6.18 -58.44
N SER A 714 18.45 6.46 -59.22
CA SER A 714 17.17 6.92 -58.70
C SER A 714 16.03 5.94 -59.01
N VAL A 715 15.03 5.90 -58.13
CA VAL A 715 13.80 5.13 -58.26
C VAL A 715 12.58 6.05 -58.26
N GLY A 716 11.73 5.92 -59.27
CA GLY A 716 10.44 6.60 -59.34
C GLY A 716 9.40 5.81 -58.55
N VAL A 717 8.69 6.47 -57.65
CA VAL A 717 7.65 5.89 -56.79
C VAL A 717 6.29 6.33 -57.33
N TYR A 718 5.50 5.38 -57.83
CA TYR A 718 4.18 5.63 -58.39
C TYR A 718 3.10 4.91 -57.59
N VAL A 719 1.89 5.47 -57.52
CA VAL A 719 0.69 4.76 -57.03
C VAL A 719 -0.39 4.88 -58.08
N GLY A 720 -0.80 3.75 -58.65
CA GLY A 720 -1.52 3.72 -59.92
C GLY A 720 -0.65 4.30 -61.03
N SER A 721 -1.18 5.24 -61.81
CA SER A 721 -0.43 6.00 -62.83
C SER A 721 0.27 7.25 -62.30
N THR A 722 0.00 7.67 -61.06
CA THR A 722 0.49 8.94 -60.51
C THR A 722 1.90 8.78 -59.94
N LEU A 723 2.85 9.57 -60.44
CA LEU A 723 4.17 9.72 -59.82
C LEU A 723 4.01 10.48 -58.49
N ILE A 724 4.43 9.85 -57.39
CA ILE A 724 4.47 10.47 -56.05
C ILE A 724 5.77 11.25 -55.88
N THR A 725 6.91 10.61 -56.14
CA THR A 725 8.24 11.23 -56.05
C THR A 725 9.29 10.40 -56.80
N THR A 726 10.46 10.98 -57.05
CA THR A 726 11.66 10.24 -57.49
C THR A 726 12.72 10.33 -56.41
N VAL A 727 13.07 9.19 -55.82
CA VAL A 727 14.06 9.10 -54.75
C VAL A 727 15.44 8.90 -55.36
N ASN A 728 16.38 9.80 -55.05
CA ASN A 728 17.80 9.62 -55.35
C ASN A 728 18.45 8.74 -54.28
N LEU A 729 19.07 7.63 -54.69
CA LEU A 729 19.74 6.68 -53.79
C LEU A 729 21.27 6.87 -53.74
N PHE A 730 21.80 7.89 -54.41
CA PHE A 730 23.21 8.25 -54.30
C PHE A 730 23.57 8.67 -52.87
N SER A 731 24.69 8.16 -52.38
CA SER A 731 25.32 8.54 -51.11
C SER A 731 26.84 8.39 -51.25
N SER A 732 27.62 9.28 -50.62
CA SER A 732 29.11 9.18 -50.64
C SER A 732 29.64 7.94 -49.92
N ALA A 733 28.84 7.32 -49.05
CA ALA A 733 29.12 6.05 -48.40
C ALA A 733 27.93 5.09 -48.53
N THR A 734 28.19 3.78 -48.48
CA THR A 734 27.13 2.77 -48.55
C THR A 734 26.42 2.60 -47.20
N HIS A 735 25.10 2.80 -47.17
CA HIS A 735 24.26 2.55 -46.00
C HIS A 735 23.11 1.61 -46.36
N TYR A 736 23.06 0.46 -45.67
CA TYR A 736 22.03 -0.57 -45.78
C TYR A 736 20.82 -0.23 -44.89
N LYS A 737 19.61 -0.72 -45.22
CA LYS A 737 18.38 -0.49 -44.45
C LYS A 737 18.06 0.99 -44.20
N ARG A 738 18.43 1.88 -45.13
CA ARG A 738 18.10 3.31 -45.03
C ARG A 738 16.61 3.48 -45.25
N LEU A 739 15.90 3.94 -44.23
CA LEU A 739 14.47 4.27 -44.35
C LEU A 739 14.30 5.69 -44.90
N ILE A 740 13.45 5.83 -45.92
CA ILE A 740 13.12 7.10 -46.56
C ILE A 740 11.59 7.17 -46.66
N GLU A 741 10.94 8.10 -45.96
CA GLU A 741 9.51 8.36 -46.12
C GLU A 741 9.28 9.14 -47.44
N VAL A 742 8.35 8.65 -48.26
CA VAL A 742 8.15 9.09 -49.66
C VAL A 742 6.74 9.64 -49.92
N ASP A 743 5.78 9.37 -49.03
CA ASP A 743 4.45 10.00 -49.03
C ASP A 743 3.89 10.05 -47.60
N ALA A 744 3.09 11.09 -47.34
CA ALA A 744 2.39 11.33 -46.08
C ALA A 744 1.04 11.98 -46.39
N SER A 745 0.05 11.15 -46.71
CA SER A 745 -1.28 11.60 -47.14
C SER A 745 -2.23 11.82 -45.96
N GLY A 746 -2.98 12.93 -46.03
CA GLY A 746 -4.04 13.26 -45.06
C GLY A 746 -5.24 12.30 -45.06
N SER A 747 -5.34 11.41 -46.05
CA SER A 747 -6.36 10.34 -46.14
C SER A 747 -5.72 9.01 -46.56
N VAL A 748 -6.43 7.90 -46.38
CA VAL A 748 -5.95 6.60 -46.86
C VAL A 748 -6.05 6.55 -48.38
N LYS A 749 -4.90 6.41 -49.05
CA LYS A 749 -4.79 6.08 -50.48
C LYS A 749 -4.75 4.57 -50.64
N SER A 750 -5.29 4.06 -51.75
CA SER A 750 -5.17 2.64 -52.13
C SER A 750 -4.88 2.50 -53.62
N GLY A 751 -4.11 1.48 -53.98
CA GLY A 751 -3.77 1.18 -55.37
C GLY A 751 -2.52 0.31 -55.50
N THR A 752 -2.04 0.12 -56.73
CA THR A 752 -0.77 -0.56 -56.98
C THR A 752 0.38 0.43 -56.83
N LEU A 753 1.19 0.26 -55.79
CA LEU A 753 2.52 0.85 -55.70
C LEU A 753 3.39 0.27 -56.82
N THR A 754 4.11 1.12 -57.53
CA THR A 754 5.13 0.73 -58.51
C THR A 754 6.43 1.47 -58.21
N LEU A 755 7.48 0.71 -57.90
CA LEU A 755 8.86 1.21 -57.78
C LEU A 755 9.55 0.97 -59.12
N LYS A 756 9.73 2.03 -59.92
CA LYS A 756 10.26 1.95 -61.28
C LYS A 756 11.68 2.49 -61.32
N GLN A 757 12.62 1.73 -61.87
CA GLN A 757 13.99 2.21 -62.02
C GLN A 757 14.06 3.37 -63.02
N ALA A 758 14.52 4.53 -62.54
CA ALA A 758 14.60 5.76 -63.32
C ALA A 758 15.99 5.99 -63.96
N SER A 759 17.07 5.47 -63.36
CA SER A 759 18.43 5.61 -63.89
C SER A 759 18.90 4.37 -64.64
N ALA A 760 19.31 4.53 -65.91
CA ALA A 760 19.98 3.48 -66.67
C ALA A 760 21.41 3.25 -66.16
N GLY A 761 21.84 1.99 -66.04
CA GLY A 761 23.22 1.60 -65.74
C GLY A 761 23.69 1.84 -64.29
N LYS A 762 22.88 2.48 -63.44
CA LYS A 762 23.14 2.65 -62.00
C LYS A 762 22.28 1.68 -61.19
N SER A 763 22.78 1.19 -60.06
CA SER A 763 22.03 0.22 -59.25
C SER A 763 20.89 0.88 -58.48
N VAL A 764 19.73 0.23 -58.43
CA VAL A 764 18.65 0.51 -57.48
C VAL A 764 18.48 -0.74 -56.63
N ILE A 765 18.57 -0.59 -55.30
CA ILE A 765 18.52 -1.69 -54.33
C ILE A 765 17.36 -1.41 -53.36
N ILE A 766 16.38 -2.32 -53.35
CA ILE A 766 15.17 -2.26 -52.50
C ILE A 766 15.20 -3.43 -51.52
N ASP A 767 15.17 -3.12 -50.23
CA ASP A 767 15.24 -4.10 -49.13
C ASP A 767 13.83 -4.36 -48.54
N ALA A 768 12.96 -3.34 -48.52
CA ALA A 768 11.57 -3.43 -48.08
C ALA A 768 10.75 -2.17 -48.47
N VAL A 769 9.43 -2.23 -48.26
CA VAL A 769 8.51 -1.08 -48.38
C VAL A 769 7.73 -0.91 -47.08
N GLY A 770 7.84 0.24 -46.41
CA GLY A 770 7.01 0.57 -45.25
C GLY A 770 5.65 1.11 -45.68
N VAL A 771 4.56 0.48 -45.23
CA VAL A 771 3.18 0.80 -45.65
C VAL A 771 2.30 1.02 -44.40
N SER A 772 2.27 2.26 -43.89
CA SER A 772 1.56 2.59 -42.65
C SER A 772 0.18 3.21 -42.91
N LEU A 773 -0.83 2.77 -42.14
CA LEU A 773 -2.17 3.39 -42.10
C LEU A 773 -2.28 4.60 -41.15
N VAL A 774 -1.18 4.98 -40.47
CA VAL A 774 -1.10 5.95 -39.36
C VAL A 774 0.22 6.73 -39.33
#